data_AF-A0A409VPB8-F1
#
_entry.id   AF-A0A409VPB8-F1
#
_cell.length_a   1.000
_cell.length_b   1.000
_cell.length_c   1.000
_cell.angle_alpha   90.00
_cell.angle_beta   90.00
_cell.angle_gamma   90.00
#
_symmetry.space_group_name_H-M   'P 1'
#
loop_
_entity.id
_entity.type
_entity.pdbx_description
1 polymer ?
#
loop_
_entity_poly.entity_id
_entity_poly.type
_entity_poly.pdbx_seq_one_letter_code
_entity_poly.pdbx_strand_id
1 'polypeptide(L)'
;MTILITGGTGKTGLPLARIAHAANWPVLLASRSGNAPEPFRGVKFDWFDPTTFENPFVADPNVDRIYLVAPVTTDPLPHVKPFIDLAISKGVKRFVLLTASQIEAGGIFTGKIHQYLIDLGVEYAVLRPTWFTQNFSTLLGQQIKEFGQITTATGNGRIPFISAEDIAQAAFNALTAEKSPNTDYLLVGPELFSYDEALKILSSIIGKKITHKKVSPAEAETLYKSFGIPEEYAAGLAAMEDKVANGSEVEFFNADSDHFNNPPHPPKPQLSLQSLTVINMTILITGGTGKTGLPLAKIAHAANWPALVASRSGNVPEPLKGVKFDWFDPTTYENPFKVDPQIDRVYLVLPVTLEPLKYLKPFVELALSKGVKRFVLLSASQIEAGGSLHGLVHQYLIDLGVEYTVLRPTWFIENFANLHARSIKEYNQISTATGNGQLPFISVQDIAQAAFDALTAEKSPNTDYLVVGPELFTYSDVARMLSTILGREITYKQISPAEMAALGIKYGMHEEYATRLAAMEERVSKGSEVEFFNASPDRKIVGKHTLKEYLEANKDLWIYMTILITGGTGKTGLPLAKIAQAANWPVLLASRSGSAPEPFKGVKFDWTDPTTFENPFKADPNIDRVYIIAPPGVQPFPLVKPFIDLAVSKGVKRFVLLTASQIEAGGPVGGQIHKYLIDIGIDYTVLRPTWFMENFATRFYQGIKEKDHLATATDDGRVPFIAAQDISQAAFDALTAEKSPNTDYIVVGPELLTYDDAAKLLSAVLGREITHKKIPPAEAQAIYLKFGLPEEFAARLAAMEGKVADGSEAQMFFADRKIVGKRSLKEYFEANKDLWLK
;
A
#
# COMPACT_ATOMS: atom_id res chain seq x y z
N MET A 1 6.24 34.27 1.73
CA MET A 1 4.99 34.06 0.97
C MET A 1 4.69 32.59 1.06
N THR A 2 3.55 32.26 1.63
CA THR A 2 3.11 30.88 1.88
C THR A 2 1.65 30.76 1.47
N ILE A 3 1.33 29.72 0.71
CA ILE A 3 -0.05 29.38 0.35
C ILE A 3 -0.64 28.51 1.46
N LEU A 4 -1.66 29.02 2.14
CA LEU A 4 -2.46 28.22 3.05
C LEU A 4 -3.58 27.53 2.27
N ILE A 5 -3.68 26.20 2.40
CA ILE A 5 -4.69 25.39 1.73
C ILE A 5 -5.65 24.86 2.78
N THR A 6 -6.85 25.43 2.85
CA THR A 6 -7.94 24.88 3.68
C THR A 6 -8.52 23.64 2.99
N GLY A 7 -8.76 22.57 3.77
CA GLY A 7 -9.07 21.27 3.19
C GLY A 7 -7.85 20.62 2.51
N GLY A 8 -6.64 20.85 3.05
CA GLY A 8 -5.38 20.47 2.41
C GLY A 8 -5.16 18.96 2.16
N THR A 9 -5.92 18.09 2.82
CA THR A 9 -5.94 16.64 2.55
C THR A 9 -7.07 16.19 1.62
N GLY A 10 -7.87 17.15 1.12
CA GLY A 10 -9.02 16.93 0.27
C GLY A 10 -8.69 16.76 -1.22
N LYS A 11 -9.74 16.48 -2.01
CA LYS A 11 -9.64 16.12 -3.44
C LYS A 11 -8.87 17.13 -4.30
N THR A 12 -9.05 18.44 -4.06
CA THR A 12 -8.37 19.52 -4.78
C THR A 12 -7.19 20.09 -4.00
N GLY A 13 -7.26 20.08 -2.66
CA GLY A 13 -6.23 20.65 -1.79
C GLY A 13 -4.89 19.91 -1.86
N LEU A 14 -4.90 18.57 -1.85
CA LEU A 14 -3.65 17.80 -1.90
C LEU A 14 -2.96 17.86 -3.28
N PRO A 15 -3.67 17.73 -4.42
CA PRO A 15 -3.07 18.00 -5.73
C PRO A 15 -2.53 19.43 -5.85
N LEU A 16 -3.24 20.44 -5.35
CA LEU A 16 -2.75 21.82 -5.33
C LEU A 16 -1.44 21.95 -4.54
N ALA A 17 -1.35 21.30 -3.37
CA ALA A 17 -0.15 21.27 -2.56
C ALA A 17 1.06 20.69 -3.33
N ARG A 18 0.83 19.61 -4.08
CA ARG A 18 1.87 18.97 -4.93
C ARG A 18 2.31 19.87 -6.07
N ILE A 19 1.37 20.51 -6.77
CA ILE A 19 1.67 21.45 -7.86
C ILE A 19 2.49 22.62 -7.33
N ALA A 20 2.04 23.23 -6.23
CA ALA A 20 2.73 24.35 -5.61
C ALA A 20 4.13 23.97 -5.13
N HIS A 21 4.30 22.82 -4.48
CA HIS A 21 5.60 22.35 -4.03
C HIS A 21 6.56 22.02 -5.18
N ALA A 22 6.08 21.38 -6.26
CA ALA A 22 6.88 21.16 -7.46
C ALA A 22 7.33 22.47 -8.12
N ALA A 23 6.53 23.53 -7.98
CA ALA A 23 6.87 24.89 -8.41
C ALA A 23 7.65 25.70 -7.36
N ASN A 24 8.13 25.07 -6.28
CA ASN A 24 8.87 25.69 -5.17
C ASN A 24 8.12 26.79 -4.41
N TRP A 25 6.78 26.73 -4.38
CA TRP A 25 5.96 27.57 -3.52
C TRP A 25 5.81 26.94 -2.12
N PRO A 26 6.10 27.66 -1.03
CA PRO A 26 5.81 27.20 0.32
C PRO A 26 4.31 26.99 0.52
N VAL A 27 3.95 25.84 1.11
CA VAL A 27 2.56 25.45 1.37
C VAL A 27 2.36 25.04 2.82
N LEU A 28 1.20 25.41 3.37
CA LEU A 28 0.74 24.97 4.68
C LEU A 28 -0.65 24.35 4.53
N LEU A 29 -0.83 23.11 5.00
CA LEU A 29 -2.10 22.39 4.87
C LEU A 29 -2.93 22.52 6.14
N ALA A 30 -4.10 23.13 6.04
CA ALA A 30 -5.07 23.21 7.13
C ALA A 30 -6.07 22.05 7.06
N SER A 31 -6.18 21.29 8.15
CA SER A 31 -7.12 20.17 8.27
C SER A 31 -7.59 19.99 9.72
N ARG A 32 -8.73 19.31 9.93
CA ARG A 32 -9.30 19.08 11.28
C ARG A 32 -8.38 18.30 12.21
N SER A 33 -7.57 17.38 11.66
CA SER A 33 -6.59 16.61 12.43
C SER A 33 -5.26 17.34 12.62
N GLY A 34 -4.96 18.33 11.77
CA GLY A 34 -3.65 18.96 11.68
C GLY A 34 -2.58 18.10 11.02
N ASN A 35 -2.91 16.88 10.59
CA ASN A 35 -1.98 16.00 9.89
C ASN A 35 -1.90 16.39 8.42
N ALA A 36 -0.70 16.26 7.86
CA ALA A 36 -0.39 16.40 6.45
C ALA A 36 0.54 15.26 6.00
N PRO A 37 0.44 14.79 4.75
CA PRO A 37 1.41 13.85 4.22
C PRO A 37 2.74 14.54 3.95
N GLU A 38 3.85 13.83 4.18
CA GLU A 38 5.18 14.32 3.79
C GLU A 38 5.22 14.66 2.28
N PRO A 39 5.92 15.74 1.88
CA PRO A 39 6.78 16.63 2.68
C PRO A 39 6.05 17.86 3.28
N PHE A 40 4.71 17.86 3.32
CA PHE A 40 3.94 19.04 3.66
C PHE A 40 3.76 19.23 5.16
N ARG A 41 3.81 20.48 5.61
CA ARG A 41 3.46 20.85 6.98
C ARG A 41 1.94 20.94 7.12
N GLY A 42 1.42 20.37 8.20
CA GLY A 42 0.01 20.41 8.57
C GLY A 42 -0.26 21.33 9.76
N VAL A 43 -1.47 21.89 9.81
CA VAL A 43 -1.94 22.69 10.95
C VAL A 43 -3.40 22.38 11.26
N LYS A 44 -3.73 22.29 12.54
CA LYS A 44 -5.10 22.01 12.99
C LYS A 44 -6.00 23.21 12.68
N PHE A 45 -7.08 22.96 11.96
CA PHE A 45 -8.05 23.96 11.54
C PHE A 45 -9.44 23.34 11.41
N ASP A 46 -10.45 23.93 12.05
CA ASP A 46 -11.84 23.49 12.01
C ASP A 46 -12.79 24.67 11.88
N TRP A 47 -13.60 24.69 10.81
CA TRP A 47 -14.60 25.74 10.53
C TRP A 47 -15.62 25.95 11.65
N PHE A 48 -15.82 24.95 12.51
CA PHE A 48 -16.77 25.01 13.63
C PHE A 48 -16.11 25.30 14.98
N ASP A 49 -14.78 25.50 15.00
CA ASP A 49 -14.02 25.84 16.20
C ASP A 49 -13.16 27.10 15.94
N PRO A 50 -13.69 28.30 16.25
CA PRO A 50 -12.97 29.56 16.05
C PRO A 50 -11.63 29.64 16.80
N THR A 51 -11.42 28.83 17.85
CA THR A 51 -10.14 28.79 18.58
C THR A 51 -9.00 28.26 17.71
N THR A 52 -9.32 27.59 16.60
CA THR A 52 -8.32 27.05 15.66
C THR A 52 -7.91 28.04 14.56
N PHE A 53 -8.62 29.17 14.41
CA PHE A 53 -8.44 30.08 13.27
C PHE A 53 -7.10 30.82 13.28
N GLU A 54 -6.48 31.02 14.45
CA GLU A 54 -5.15 31.62 14.54
C GLU A 54 -4.01 30.65 14.20
N ASN A 55 -4.25 29.32 14.29
CA ASN A 55 -3.20 28.32 14.17
C ASN A 55 -2.37 28.43 12.87
N PRO A 56 -2.97 28.64 11.68
CA PRO A 56 -2.18 28.76 10.45
C PRO A 56 -1.17 29.91 10.48
N PHE A 57 -1.54 31.04 11.07
CA PHE A 57 -0.71 32.24 11.14
C PHE A 57 0.36 32.16 12.23
N VAL A 58 0.11 31.36 13.28
CA VAL A 58 1.14 31.00 14.28
C VAL A 58 2.13 30.01 13.68
N ALA A 59 1.65 29.03 12.92
CA ALA A 59 2.49 28.01 12.30
C ALA A 59 3.39 28.58 11.19
N ASP A 60 2.87 29.53 10.40
CA ASP A 60 3.67 30.30 9.44
C ASP A 60 3.17 31.76 9.35
N PRO A 61 3.92 32.73 9.89
CA PRO A 61 3.55 34.14 9.81
C PRO A 61 3.66 34.72 8.39
N ASN A 62 4.19 33.96 7.42
CA ASN A 62 4.36 34.41 6.04
C ASN A 62 3.20 34.04 5.11
N VAL A 63 2.09 33.50 5.66
CA VAL A 63 0.87 33.22 4.89
C VAL A 63 0.31 34.52 4.33
N ASP A 64 0.29 34.63 3.01
CA ASP A 64 -0.21 35.82 2.29
C ASP A 64 -1.32 35.49 1.29
N ARG A 65 -1.56 34.20 1.01
CA ARG A 65 -2.57 33.71 0.06
C ARG A 65 -3.28 32.48 0.59
N ILE A 66 -4.59 32.37 0.34
CA ILE A 66 -5.42 31.28 0.85
C ILE A 66 -6.20 30.61 -0.28
N TYR A 67 -6.09 29.29 -0.39
CA TYR A 67 -7.06 28.45 -1.08
C TYR A 67 -8.18 28.06 -0.11
N LEU A 68 -9.40 28.48 -0.44
CA LEU A 68 -10.56 28.46 0.45
C LEU A 68 -11.55 27.36 0.02
N VAL A 69 -11.64 26.31 0.83
CA VAL A 69 -12.63 25.23 0.74
C VAL A 69 -13.55 25.34 1.95
N ALA A 70 -14.74 25.87 1.72
CA ALA A 70 -15.75 26.12 2.74
C ALA A 70 -16.32 24.80 3.34
N PRO A 71 -16.89 24.85 4.56
CA PRO A 71 -17.58 23.70 5.14
C PRO A 71 -18.86 23.36 4.36
N VAL A 72 -19.28 22.10 4.43
CA VAL A 72 -20.49 21.58 3.78
C VAL A 72 -21.70 21.96 4.63
N THR A 73 -22.26 23.15 4.43
CA THR A 73 -23.49 23.64 5.07
C THR A 73 -24.33 24.46 4.07
N THR A 74 -25.60 24.71 4.39
CA THR A 74 -26.49 25.54 3.55
C THR A 74 -26.11 27.02 3.56
N ASP A 75 -25.62 27.51 4.69
CA ASP A 75 -25.06 28.86 4.84
C ASP A 75 -23.66 28.78 5.49
N PRO A 76 -22.58 28.69 4.68
CA PRO A 76 -21.22 28.61 5.20
C PRO A 76 -20.64 29.97 5.59
N LEU A 77 -21.26 31.10 5.19
CA LEU A 77 -20.69 32.43 5.42
C LEU A 77 -20.46 32.74 6.91
N PRO A 78 -21.38 32.45 7.85
CA PRO A 78 -21.16 32.70 9.28
C PRO A 78 -19.93 32.00 9.87
N HIS A 79 -19.54 30.84 9.31
CA HIS A 79 -18.38 30.07 9.75
C HIS A 79 -17.08 30.55 9.09
N VAL A 80 -17.15 30.99 7.83
CA VAL A 80 -15.98 31.35 7.03
C VAL A 80 -15.60 32.83 7.20
N LYS A 81 -16.59 33.72 7.38
CA LYS A 81 -16.38 35.16 7.53
C LYS A 81 -15.38 35.52 8.63
N PRO A 82 -15.47 35.00 9.87
CA PRO A 82 -14.54 35.39 10.94
C PRO A 82 -13.09 35.00 10.62
N PHE A 83 -12.88 33.90 9.88
CA PHE A 83 -11.55 33.49 9.45
C PHE A 83 -10.99 34.38 8.33
N ILE A 84 -11.82 34.77 7.35
CA ILE A 84 -11.40 35.73 6.30
C ILE A 84 -11.00 37.07 6.94
N ASP A 85 -11.82 37.58 7.86
CA ASP A 85 -11.56 38.85 8.55
C ASP A 85 -10.24 38.79 9.35
N LEU A 86 -10.02 37.68 10.06
CA LEU A 86 -8.76 37.41 10.75
C LEU A 86 -7.59 37.34 9.76
N ALA A 87 -7.71 36.59 8.67
CA ALA A 87 -6.66 36.44 7.68
C ALA A 87 -6.21 37.78 7.10
N ILE A 88 -7.16 38.66 6.78
CA ILE A 88 -6.89 40.02 6.31
C ILE A 88 -6.12 40.81 7.38
N SER A 89 -6.55 40.73 8.65
CA SER A 89 -5.84 41.39 9.77
C SER A 89 -4.40 40.86 9.98
N LYS A 90 -4.11 39.62 9.57
CA LYS A 90 -2.78 38.99 9.60
C LYS A 90 -1.97 39.26 8.32
N GLY A 91 -2.50 40.03 7.37
CA GLY A 91 -1.79 40.46 6.16
C GLY A 91 -2.01 39.59 4.93
N VAL A 92 -2.99 38.67 4.94
CA VAL A 92 -3.38 37.91 3.75
C VAL A 92 -3.99 38.85 2.72
N LYS A 93 -3.49 38.76 1.49
CA LYS A 93 -3.88 39.63 0.38
C LYS A 93 -4.82 38.94 -0.60
N ARG A 94 -4.59 37.64 -0.84
CA ARG A 94 -5.23 36.89 -1.94
C ARG A 94 -6.03 35.69 -1.47
N PHE A 95 -7.24 35.54 -2.00
CA PHE A 95 -8.14 34.41 -1.74
C PHE A 95 -8.57 33.74 -3.04
N VAL A 96 -8.45 32.41 -3.11
CA VAL A 96 -9.02 31.62 -4.20
C VAL A 96 -10.07 30.68 -3.64
N LEU A 97 -11.35 30.97 -3.92
CA LEU A 97 -12.50 30.21 -3.42
C LEU A 97 -12.86 29.08 -4.36
N LEU A 98 -13.03 27.86 -3.83
CA LEU A 98 -13.67 26.76 -4.55
C LEU A 98 -15.19 26.78 -4.34
N THR A 99 -15.93 26.77 -5.44
CA THR A 99 -17.40 26.67 -5.47
C THR A 99 -17.86 25.62 -6.50
N ALA A 100 -18.99 25.81 -7.18
CA ALA A 100 -19.51 24.95 -8.24
C ALA A 100 -20.08 25.77 -9.40
N SER A 101 -20.17 25.17 -10.59
CA SER A 101 -20.68 25.79 -11.83
C SER A 101 -22.01 26.53 -11.64
N GLN A 102 -22.94 25.93 -10.91
CA GLN A 102 -24.29 26.48 -10.68
C GLN A 102 -24.39 27.55 -9.57
N ILE A 103 -23.29 27.89 -8.88
CA ILE A 103 -23.30 28.81 -7.73
C ILE A 103 -22.69 30.15 -8.13
N GLU A 104 -23.52 31.19 -8.13
CA GLU A 104 -23.15 32.58 -8.45
C GLU A 104 -22.92 33.43 -7.20
N ALA A 105 -22.33 34.62 -7.39
CA ALA A 105 -22.21 35.62 -6.32
C ALA A 105 -23.58 35.95 -5.73
N GLY A 106 -23.69 35.93 -4.40
CA GLY A 106 -24.93 36.17 -3.66
C GLY A 106 -25.88 34.96 -3.61
N GLY A 107 -25.56 33.87 -4.32
CA GLY A 107 -26.33 32.62 -4.31
C GLY A 107 -26.21 31.84 -2.99
N ILE A 108 -26.94 30.72 -2.91
CA ILE A 108 -26.88 29.78 -1.78
C ILE A 108 -25.50 29.11 -1.65
N PHE A 109 -25.27 28.37 -0.56
CA PHE A 109 -23.99 27.73 -0.28
C PHE A 109 -22.84 28.74 -0.29
N THR A 110 -21.79 28.50 -1.09
CA THR A 110 -20.60 29.36 -1.17
C THR A 110 -20.83 30.67 -1.93
N GLY A 111 -22.00 30.89 -2.54
CA GLY A 111 -22.33 32.12 -3.28
C GLY A 111 -22.29 33.38 -2.40
N LYS A 112 -22.73 33.28 -1.14
CA LYS A 112 -22.58 34.37 -0.16
C LYS A 112 -21.12 34.68 0.19
N ILE A 113 -20.25 33.67 0.21
CA ILE A 113 -18.80 33.88 0.42
C ILE A 113 -18.19 34.56 -0.81
N HIS A 114 -18.62 34.17 -2.01
CA HIS A 114 -18.22 34.84 -3.25
C HIS A 114 -18.58 36.34 -3.20
N GLN A 115 -19.84 36.68 -2.90
CA GLN A 115 -20.23 38.09 -2.76
C GLN A 115 -19.42 38.81 -1.67
N TYR A 116 -19.16 38.14 -0.55
CA TYR A 116 -18.39 38.73 0.53
C TYR A 116 -16.94 39.07 0.13
N LEU A 117 -16.28 38.24 -0.67
CA LEU A 117 -14.94 38.55 -1.21
C LEU A 117 -14.96 39.76 -2.15
N ILE A 118 -16.03 39.92 -2.94
CA ILE A 118 -16.24 41.09 -3.79
C ILE A 118 -16.40 42.35 -2.93
N ASP A 119 -17.28 42.31 -1.93
CA ASP A 119 -17.59 43.45 -1.06
C ASP A 119 -16.37 43.91 -0.24
N LEU A 120 -15.48 43.00 0.12
CA LEU A 120 -14.23 43.30 0.83
C LEU A 120 -13.17 43.97 -0.06
N GLY A 121 -13.25 43.84 -1.38
CA GLY A 121 -12.25 44.38 -2.30
C GLY A 121 -10.84 43.75 -2.17
N VAL A 122 -10.75 42.51 -1.69
CA VAL A 122 -9.49 41.75 -1.62
C VAL A 122 -9.06 41.26 -3.01
N GLU A 123 -7.81 40.83 -3.16
CA GLU A 123 -7.42 40.08 -4.36
C GLU A 123 -8.14 38.72 -4.35
N TYR A 124 -8.98 38.45 -5.34
CA TYR A 124 -9.74 37.19 -5.36
C TYR A 124 -9.76 36.49 -6.71
N ALA A 125 -9.99 35.18 -6.66
CA ALA A 125 -10.54 34.42 -7.78
C ALA A 125 -11.55 33.39 -7.25
N VAL A 126 -12.64 33.16 -7.97
CA VAL A 126 -13.62 32.13 -7.60
C VAL A 126 -13.65 31.05 -8.66
N LEU A 127 -13.37 29.80 -8.29
CA LEU A 127 -13.39 28.66 -9.21
C LEU A 127 -14.73 27.96 -9.12
N ARG A 128 -15.48 27.96 -10.23
CA ARG A 128 -16.80 27.35 -10.42
C ARG A 128 -16.70 26.10 -11.29
N PRO A 129 -16.14 25.00 -10.78
CA PRO A 129 -16.04 23.76 -11.53
C PRO A 129 -17.40 23.09 -11.74
N THR A 130 -17.53 22.42 -12.87
CA THR A 130 -18.55 21.40 -13.12
C THR A 130 -18.27 20.15 -12.26
N TRP A 131 -19.05 19.09 -12.39
CA TRP A 131 -18.98 17.95 -11.46
C TRP A 131 -17.66 17.17 -11.59
N PHE A 132 -17.16 16.65 -10.46
CA PHE A 132 -15.80 16.08 -10.42
C PHE A 132 -15.78 14.64 -10.92
N THR A 133 -14.79 14.30 -11.74
CA THR A 133 -14.52 12.90 -12.13
C THR A 133 -14.23 12.02 -10.90
N GLN A 134 -13.58 12.57 -9.87
CA GLN A 134 -13.30 11.87 -8.60
C GLN A 134 -14.55 11.51 -7.78
N ASN A 135 -15.76 11.94 -8.18
CA ASN A 135 -16.99 11.47 -7.54
C ASN A 135 -17.25 9.98 -7.82
N PHE A 136 -16.81 9.45 -8.96
CA PHE A 136 -16.90 8.02 -9.30
C PHE A 136 -16.05 7.10 -8.41
N SER A 137 -15.04 7.64 -7.72
CA SER A 137 -14.21 6.89 -6.77
C SER A 137 -14.55 7.14 -5.29
N THR A 138 -15.46 8.08 -5.01
CA THR A 138 -15.87 8.48 -3.65
C THR A 138 -17.35 8.17 -3.38
N LEU A 139 -18.22 9.18 -3.30
CA LEU A 139 -19.63 8.99 -2.92
C LEU A 139 -20.38 8.08 -3.91
N LEU A 140 -20.21 8.31 -5.22
CA LEU A 140 -20.79 7.42 -6.23
C LEU A 140 -20.05 6.08 -6.25
N GLY A 141 -18.74 6.10 -6.02
CA GLY A 141 -17.93 4.89 -5.89
C GLY A 141 -18.39 3.95 -4.78
N GLN A 142 -18.89 4.49 -3.66
CA GLN A 142 -19.48 3.70 -2.57
C GLN A 142 -20.77 3.02 -3.04
N GLN A 143 -21.69 3.75 -3.67
CA GLN A 143 -22.91 3.15 -4.23
C GLN A 143 -22.60 2.06 -5.27
N ILE A 144 -21.59 2.28 -6.11
CA ILE A 144 -21.13 1.27 -7.08
C ILE A 144 -20.60 0.01 -6.39
N LYS A 145 -19.83 0.16 -5.31
CA LYS A 145 -19.28 -0.98 -4.55
C LYS A 145 -20.34 -1.75 -3.80
N GLU A 146 -21.28 -1.05 -3.18
CA GLU A 146 -22.31 -1.64 -2.31
C GLU A 146 -23.49 -2.21 -3.10
N PHE A 147 -23.92 -1.51 -4.17
CA PHE A 147 -25.16 -1.81 -4.87
C PHE A 147 -24.97 -2.12 -6.36
N GLY A 148 -23.77 -1.97 -6.92
CA GLY A 148 -23.54 -2.12 -8.36
C GLY A 148 -24.31 -1.09 -9.21
N GLN A 149 -24.74 0.02 -8.60
CA GLN A 149 -25.50 1.07 -9.25
C GLN A 149 -25.21 2.42 -8.61
N ILE A 150 -25.52 3.51 -9.33
CA ILE A 150 -25.63 4.85 -8.74
C ILE A 150 -27.06 5.35 -8.86
N THR A 151 -27.50 6.15 -7.91
CA THR A 151 -28.82 6.77 -7.91
C THR A 151 -28.70 8.30 -7.91
N THR A 152 -29.28 8.97 -8.91
CA THR A 152 -29.26 10.45 -9.03
C THR A 152 -30.57 10.95 -9.67
N ALA A 153 -30.88 12.23 -9.46
CA ALA A 153 -31.95 12.97 -10.11
C ALA A 153 -31.53 13.66 -11.42
N THR A 154 -30.34 13.37 -11.94
CA THR A 154 -29.81 14.00 -13.16
C THR A 154 -30.43 13.50 -14.47
N GLY A 155 -31.33 12.51 -14.42
CA GLY A 155 -32.02 11.99 -15.61
C GLY A 155 -31.05 11.59 -16.73
N ASN A 156 -31.27 12.13 -17.93
CA ASN A 156 -30.37 11.98 -19.09
C ASN A 156 -29.43 13.18 -19.28
N GLY A 157 -29.35 14.07 -18.28
CA GLY A 157 -28.51 15.25 -18.32
C GLY A 157 -27.05 14.89 -18.58
N ARG A 158 -26.38 15.69 -19.41
CA ARG A 158 -24.96 15.50 -19.75
C ARG A 158 -24.12 16.51 -19.00
N ILE A 159 -23.00 16.04 -18.47
CA ILE A 159 -22.12 16.78 -17.59
C ILE A 159 -20.71 16.75 -18.21
N PRO A 160 -20.03 17.91 -18.32
CA PRO A 160 -18.62 17.95 -18.65
C PRO A 160 -17.80 17.69 -17.39
N PHE A 161 -17.57 16.43 -17.05
CA PHE A 161 -16.88 16.08 -15.80
C PHE A 161 -15.43 16.60 -15.81
N ILE A 162 -15.08 17.40 -14.80
CA ILE A 162 -13.76 18.01 -14.66
C ILE A 162 -12.90 17.25 -13.64
N SER A 163 -11.59 17.15 -13.89
CA SER A 163 -10.67 16.49 -12.95
C SER A 163 -10.32 17.42 -11.78
N ALA A 164 -10.16 16.84 -10.59
CA ALA A 164 -9.68 17.58 -9.43
C ALA A 164 -8.25 18.13 -9.62
N GLU A 165 -7.43 17.48 -10.47
CA GLU A 165 -6.11 17.98 -10.88
C GLU A 165 -6.22 19.29 -11.70
N ASP A 166 -7.16 19.38 -12.65
CA ASP A 166 -7.35 20.60 -13.45
C ASP A 166 -7.83 21.76 -12.59
N ILE A 167 -8.73 21.50 -11.64
CA ILE A 167 -9.18 22.49 -10.65
C ILE A 167 -8.00 22.96 -9.80
N ALA A 168 -7.16 22.04 -9.35
CA ALA A 168 -5.97 22.37 -8.57
C ALA A 168 -4.96 23.19 -9.38
N GLN A 169 -4.79 22.90 -10.66
CA GLN A 169 -3.93 23.69 -11.54
C GLN A 169 -4.50 25.10 -11.75
N ALA A 170 -5.81 25.24 -12.00
CA ALA A 170 -6.48 26.54 -12.09
C ALA A 170 -6.33 27.35 -10.79
N ALA A 171 -6.48 26.68 -9.64
CA ALA A 171 -6.25 27.29 -8.33
C ALA A 171 -4.81 27.78 -8.17
N PHE A 172 -3.82 26.96 -8.53
CA PHE A 172 -2.41 27.34 -8.45
C PHE A 172 -2.13 28.58 -9.31
N ASN A 173 -2.66 28.64 -10.53
CA ASN A 173 -2.45 29.78 -11.42
C ASN A 173 -3.09 31.05 -10.87
N ALA A 174 -4.33 30.98 -10.36
CA ALA A 174 -4.98 32.12 -9.73
C ALA A 174 -4.23 32.59 -8.46
N LEU A 175 -3.76 31.63 -7.65
CA LEU A 175 -2.98 31.91 -6.45
C LEU A 175 -1.64 32.56 -6.77
N THR A 176 -0.99 32.24 -7.89
CA THR A 176 0.38 32.68 -8.21
C THR A 176 0.48 33.74 -9.30
N ALA A 177 -0.62 34.09 -9.97
CA ALA A 177 -0.65 35.12 -11.00
C ALA A 177 -0.02 36.45 -10.52
N GLU A 178 0.73 37.12 -11.39
CA GLU A 178 1.37 38.41 -11.06
C GLU A 178 0.32 39.46 -10.67
N LYS A 179 -0.79 39.53 -11.43
CA LYS A 179 -1.97 40.34 -11.11
C LYS A 179 -3.12 39.43 -10.68
N SER A 180 -3.85 39.85 -9.65
CA SER A 180 -5.04 39.11 -9.22
C SER A 180 -6.09 39.11 -10.34
N PRO A 181 -6.70 37.95 -10.65
CA PRO A 181 -7.85 37.85 -11.55
C PRO A 181 -9.01 38.79 -11.24
N ASN A 182 -9.39 38.87 -9.97
CA ASN A 182 -10.57 39.59 -9.47
C ASN A 182 -11.85 39.27 -10.25
N THR A 183 -12.04 37.97 -10.55
CA THR A 183 -13.18 37.42 -11.30
C THR A 183 -13.49 36.00 -10.82
N ASP A 184 -14.64 35.47 -11.23
CA ASP A 184 -14.93 34.03 -11.19
C ASP A 184 -14.62 33.34 -12.53
N TYR A 185 -14.32 32.04 -12.44
CA TYR A 185 -13.96 31.16 -13.56
C TYR A 185 -14.85 29.93 -13.57
N LEU A 186 -15.61 29.77 -14.64
CA LEU A 186 -16.33 28.53 -14.93
C LEU A 186 -15.33 27.50 -15.44
N LEU A 187 -15.12 26.41 -14.69
CA LEU A 187 -14.17 25.36 -15.08
C LEU A 187 -14.95 24.14 -15.59
N VAL A 188 -14.85 23.85 -16.87
CA VAL A 188 -15.57 22.76 -17.53
C VAL A 188 -14.65 21.60 -17.89
N GLY A 189 -15.15 20.38 -17.79
CA GLY A 189 -14.47 19.21 -18.34
C GLY A 189 -14.44 19.22 -19.88
N PRO A 190 -13.55 18.44 -20.50
CA PRO A 190 -13.34 18.49 -21.95
C PRO A 190 -14.49 17.88 -22.76
N GLU A 191 -15.30 17.01 -22.16
CA GLU A 191 -16.30 16.21 -22.88
C GLU A 191 -17.59 16.03 -22.06
N LEU A 192 -18.74 16.11 -22.74
CA LEU A 192 -20.06 15.91 -22.15
C LEU A 192 -20.41 14.42 -22.03
N PHE A 193 -20.71 13.95 -20.81
CA PHE A 193 -21.20 12.60 -20.55
C PHE A 193 -22.49 12.61 -19.75
N SER A 194 -23.46 11.80 -20.14
CA SER A 194 -24.48 11.33 -19.21
C SER A 194 -23.87 10.31 -18.23
N TYR A 195 -24.52 10.11 -17.09
CA TYR A 195 -24.10 9.05 -16.17
C TYR A 195 -24.18 7.65 -16.80
N ASP A 196 -25.16 7.37 -17.68
CA ASP A 196 -25.21 6.11 -18.41
C ASP A 196 -23.96 5.88 -19.27
N GLU A 197 -23.50 6.90 -20.00
CA GLU A 197 -22.30 6.82 -20.83
C GLU A 197 -21.04 6.64 -19.97
N ALA A 198 -20.92 7.42 -18.89
CA ALA A 198 -19.80 7.30 -17.95
C ALA A 198 -19.77 5.91 -17.29
N LEU A 199 -20.92 5.37 -16.87
CA LEU A 199 -21.01 4.04 -16.26
C LEU A 199 -20.82 2.91 -17.27
N LYS A 200 -21.12 3.12 -18.56
CA LYS A 200 -20.79 2.16 -19.61
C LYS A 200 -19.28 2.04 -19.78
N ILE A 201 -18.55 3.16 -19.80
CA ILE A 201 -17.09 3.17 -19.81
C ILE A 201 -16.57 2.45 -18.57
N LEU A 202 -17.04 2.83 -17.38
CA LEU A 202 -16.62 2.23 -16.12
C LEU A 202 -16.92 0.72 -16.04
N SER A 203 -18.08 0.29 -16.55
CA SER A 203 -18.46 -1.13 -16.62
C SER A 203 -17.50 -1.93 -17.50
N SER A 204 -17.05 -1.36 -18.61
CA SER A 204 -16.10 -2.03 -19.52
C SER A 204 -14.72 -2.22 -18.88
N ILE A 205 -14.27 -1.24 -18.08
CA ILE A 205 -13.00 -1.30 -17.35
C ILE A 205 -13.06 -2.30 -16.20
N ILE A 206 -14.16 -2.30 -15.43
CA ILE A 206 -14.30 -3.14 -14.23
C ILE A 206 -14.70 -4.59 -14.58
N GLY A 207 -15.24 -4.83 -15.77
CA GLY A 207 -15.78 -6.13 -16.17
C GLY A 207 -17.05 -6.52 -15.42
N LYS A 208 -17.76 -5.55 -14.83
CA LYS A 208 -19.05 -5.75 -14.14
C LYS A 208 -20.05 -4.70 -14.63
N LYS A 209 -21.31 -5.11 -14.78
CA LYS A 209 -22.39 -4.20 -15.15
C LYS A 209 -22.69 -3.26 -13.99
N ILE A 210 -22.57 -1.95 -14.24
CA ILE A 210 -22.95 -0.89 -13.31
C ILE A 210 -24.12 -0.12 -13.93
N THR A 211 -25.15 0.18 -13.14
CA THR A 211 -26.39 0.80 -13.66
C THR A 211 -26.65 2.17 -13.07
N HIS A 212 -27.34 3.02 -13.83
CA HIS A 212 -27.82 4.33 -13.37
C HIS A 212 -29.31 4.24 -13.03
N LYS A 213 -29.64 4.35 -11.75
CA LYS A 213 -31.02 4.50 -11.27
C LYS A 213 -31.40 5.98 -11.26
N LYS A 214 -32.20 6.38 -12.24
CA LYS A 214 -32.74 7.73 -12.35
C LYS A 214 -33.96 7.86 -11.44
N VAL A 215 -33.96 8.86 -10.57
CA VAL A 215 -35.04 9.12 -9.61
C VAL A 215 -35.52 10.56 -9.71
N SER A 216 -36.65 10.86 -9.09
CA SER A 216 -37.11 12.25 -8.95
C SER A 216 -36.23 13.03 -7.96
N PRO A 217 -36.22 14.38 -8.00
CA PRO A 217 -35.49 15.19 -7.03
C PRO A 217 -35.90 14.90 -5.57
N ALA A 218 -37.19 14.65 -5.30
CA ALA A 218 -37.68 14.30 -3.97
C ALA A 218 -37.14 12.95 -3.46
N GLU A 219 -36.98 11.97 -4.35
CA GLU A 219 -36.37 10.67 -4.03
C GLU A 219 -34.85 10.80 -3.83
N ALA A 220 -34.16 11.62 -4.63
CA ALA A 220 -32.73 11.90 -4.45
C ALA A 220 -32.46 12.63 -3.12
N GLU A 221 -33.30 13.61 -2.76
CA GLU A 221 -33.24 14.27 -1.46
C GLU A 221 -33.40 13.28 -0.31
N THR A 222 -34.39 12.39 -0.40
CA THR A 222 -34.62 11.32 0.59
C THR A 222 -33.40 10.41 0.73
N LEU A 223 -32.78 10.05 -0.40
CA LEU A 223 -31.56 9.26 -0.42
C LEU A 223 -30.39 9.99 0.26
N TYR A 224 -30.18 11.27 -0.03
CA TYR A 224 -29.13 12.06 0.61
C TYR A 224 -29.33 12.19 2.13
N LYS A 225 -30.57 12.40 2.58
CA LYS A 225 -30.91 12.40 4.01
C LYS A 225 -30.58 11.06 4.67
N SER A 226 -30.78 9.94 3.97
CA SER A 226 -30.40 8.61 4.48
C SER A 226 -28.89 8.43 4.67
N PHE A 227 -28.07 9.21 3.95
CA PHE A 227 -26.62 9.27 4.14
C PHE A 227 -26.17 10.29 5.21
N GLY A 228 -27.12 10.86 5.97
CA GLY A 228 -26.83 11.83 7.03
C GLY A 228 -26.55 13.25 6.53
N ILE A 229 -26.89 13.57 5.28
CA ILE A 229 -26.80 14.94 4.74
C ILE A 229 -27.95 15.78 5.34
N PRO A 230 -27.68 16.98 5.89
CA PRO A 230 -28.72 17.86 6.43
C PRO A 230 -29.82 18.17 5.41
N GLU A 231 -31.08 18.24 5.86
CA GLU A 231 -32.27 18.33 5.00
C GLU A 231 -32.19 19.43 3.94
N GLU A 232 -31.91 20.67 4.35
CA GLU A 232 -31.82 21.80 3.41
C GLU A 232 -30.66 21.64 2.42
N TYR A 233 -29.56 21.00 2.82
CA TYR A 233 -28.41 20.75 1.96
C TYR A 233 -28.72 19.63 0.94
N ALA A 234 -29.41 18.58 1.39
CA ALA A 234 -29.91 17.50 0.55
C ALA A 234 -30.89 18.03 -0.51
N ALA A 235 -31.81 18.92 -0.13
CA ALA A 235 -32.76 19.54 -1.05
C ALA A 235 -32.04 20.39 -2.11
N GLY A 236 -31.03 21.16 -1.70
CA GLY A 236 -30.21 21.95 -2.62
C GLY A 236 -29.40 21.10 -3.60
N LEU A 237 -28.83 19.97 -3.16
CA LEU A 237 -28.14 19.02 -4.04
C LEU A 237 -29.10 18.39 -5.06
N ALA A 238 -30.27 17.95 -4.62
CA ALA A 238 -31.28 17.37 -5.50
C ALA A 238 -31.78 18.39 -6.55
N ALA A 239 -31.94 19.65 -6.16
CA ALA A 239 -32.29 20.73 -7.09
C ALA A 239 -31.17 21.02 -8.12
N MET A 240 -29.90 20.91 -7.72
CA MET A 240 -28.78 21.02 -8.66
C MET A 240 -28.76 19.86 -9.66
N GLU A 241 -29.05 18.63 -9.21
CA GLU A 241 -29.19 17.48 -10.10
C GLU A 241 -30.36 17.63 -11.08
N ASP A 242 -31.49 18.19 -10.62
CA ASP A 242 -32.64 18.49 -11.49
C ASP A 242 -32.28 19.52 -12.58
N LYS A 243 -31.51 20.56 -12.25
CA LYS A 243 -30.99 21.51 -13.23
C LYS A 243 -30.09 20.82 -14.27
N VAL A 244 -29.26 19.86 -13.85
CA VAL A 244 -28.48 19.05 -14.80
C VAL A 244 -29.39 18.25 -15.73
N ALA A 245 -30.46 17.66 -15.20
CA ALA A 245 -31.45 16.93 -16.02
C ALA A 245 -32.09 17.83 -17.09
N ASN A 246 -32.21 19.12 -16.79
CA ASN A 246 -32.74 20.16 -17.68
C ASN A 246 -31.66 20.88 -18.51
N GLY A 247 -30.41 20.40 -18.51
CA GLY A 247 -29.36 20.84 -19.45
C GLY A 247 -28.43 21.94 -18.97
N SER A 248 -28.47 22.33 -17.67
CA SER A 248 -27.64 23.44 -17.16
C SER A 248 -26.14 23.27 -17.43
N GLU A 249 -25.60 22.06 -17.31
CA GLU A 249 -24.17 21.81 -17.53
C GLU A 249 -23.78 21.80 -19.02
N VAL A 250 -24.75 21.54 -19.92
CA VAL A 250 -24.55 21.67 -21.37
C VAL A 250 -24.49 23.15 -21.76
N GLU A 251 -25.32 23.99 -21.14
CA GLU A 251 -25.25 25.45 -21.32
C GLU A 251 -23.90 26.00 -20.85
N PHE A 252 -23.41 25.58 -19.68
CA PHE A 252 -22.07 25.95 -19.21
C PHE A 252 -20.94 25.49 -20.13
N PHE A 253 -21.06 24.31 -20.73
CA PHE A 253 -20.08 23.81 -21.70
C PHE A 253 -20.07 24.63 -23.01
N ASN A 254 -21.24 25.15 -23.42
CA ASN A 254 -21.41 25.87 -24.67
C ASN A 254 -21.27 27.39 -24.55
N ALA A 255 -21.32 27.96 -23.34
CA ALA A 255 -21.11 29.39 -23.12
C ALA A 255 -19.69 29.78 -23.54
N ASP A 256 -19.58 30.83 -24.37
CA ASP A 256 -18.34 31.31 -25.00
C ASP A 256 -17.16 31.28 -24.02
N SER A 257 -16.19 30.41 -24.30
CA SER A 257 -15.12 29.97 -23.40
C SER A 257 -13.96 30.96 -23.25
N ASP A 258 -14.24 32.26 -23.25
CA ASP A 258 -13.24 33.33 -23.19
C ASP A 258 -12.68 33.62 -21.79
N HIS A 259 -13.03 32.80 -20.79
CA HIS A 259 -12.53 32.94 -19.43
C HIS A 259 -11.87 31.65 -18.93
N PHE A 260 -10.55 31.56 -19.16
CA PHE A 260 -9.59 30.64 -18.50
C PHE A 260 -9.61 29.13 -18.83
N ASN A 261 -10.09 28.72 -20.00
CA ASN A 261 -9.91 27.32 -20.48
C ASN A 261 -8.47 26.98 -20.96
N ASN A 262 -7.47 27.78 -20.60
CA ASN A 262 -6.06 27.42 -20.68
C ASN A 262 -5.36 27.92 -19.40
N PRO A 263 -5.32 27.12 -18.31
CA PRO A 263 -4.22 27.26 -17.36
C PRO A 263 -2.88 27.21 -18.15
N PRO A 264 -1.81 27.93 -17.76
CA PRO A 264 -0.54 27.83 -18.44
C PRO A 264 -0.03 26.40 -18.26
N HIS A 265 -0.29 25.57 -19.26
CA HIS A 265 0.72 24.65 -19.72
C HIS A 265 1.94 25.49 -20.13
N PRO A 266 3.18 24.96 -20.03
CA PRO A 266 4.27 25.52 -20.82
C PRO A 266 3.75 25.77 -22.25
N PRO A 267 4.15 26.88 -22.92
CA PRO A 267 3.54 27.28 -24.17
C PRO A 267 3.47 26.06 -25.08
N LYS A 268 2.25 25.70 -25.52
CA LYS A 268 2.10 24.78 -26.65
C LYS A 268 2.99 25.37 -27.74
N PRO A 269 4.02 24.65 -28.23
CA PRO A 269 4.82 25.18 -29.32
C PRO A 269 3.83 25.57 -30.40
N GLN A 270 3.89 26.83 -30.82
CA GLN A 270 3.11 27.30 -31.96
C GLN A 270 3.62 26.48 -33.13
N LEU A 271 2.84 25.46 -33.48
CA LEU A 271 3.25 24.53 -34.50
C LEU A 271 3.22 25.31 -35.82
N SER A 272 4.38 25.75 -36.26
CA SER A 272 4.57 26.17 -37.65
C SER A 272 4.12 25.00 -38.52
N LEU A 273 3.60 25.26 -39.72
CA LEU A 273 3.19 24.21 -40.66
C LEU A 273 4.31 23.18 -40.95
N GLN A 274 5.56 23.45 -40.59
CA GLN A 274 6.68 22.49 -40.63
C GLN A 274 6.66 21.45 -39.47
N SER A 275 6.00 21.75 -38.36
CA SER A 275 5.96 20.93 -37.13
C SER A 275 4.71 20.06 -37.00
N LEU A 276 3.67 20.30 -37.81
CA LEU A 276 2.61 19.31 -38.07
C LEU A 276 3.16 18.01 -38.68
N THR A 277 4.33 18.06 -39.30
CA THR A 277 5.04 16.89 -39.83
C THR A 277 5.73 16.04 -38.75
N VAL A 278 5.93 16.56 -37.53
CA VAL A 278 6.68 15.90 -36.44
C VAL A 278 5.76 15.12 -35.48
N ILE A 279 4.47 15.45 -35.41
CA ILE A 279 3.51 14.85 -34.46
C ILE A 279 3.00 13.46 -34.92
N ASN A 280 3.35 13.03 -36.13
CA ASN A 280 3.01 11.69 -36.64
C ASN A 280 4.10 10.63 -36.33
N MET A 281 4.87 10.77 -35.24
CA MET A 281 6.01 9.90 -34.93
C MET A 281 5.84 9.18 -33.59
N THR A 282 5.60 7.86 -33.64
CA THR A 282 5.39 7.03 -32.45
C THR A 282 6.66 6.29 -32.01
N ILE A 283 6.96 6.32 -30.72
CA ILE A 283 8.00 5.49 -30.10
C ILE A 283 7.44 4.09 -29.82
N LEU A 284 8.09 3.05 -30.32
CA LEU A 284 7.88 1.68 -29.82
C LEU A 284 8.87 1.35 -28.70
N ILE A 285 8.35 1.00 -27.53
CA ILE A 285 9.17 0.66 -26.34
C ILE A 285 9.15 -0.85 -26.14
N THR A 286 10.21 -1.54 -26.54
CA THR A 286 10.38 -2.98 -26.24
C THR A 286 10.81 -3.18 -24.78
N GLY A 287 10.44 -4.31 -24.17
CA GLY A 287 10.64 -4.52 -22.73
C GLY A 287 9.86 -3.50 -21.89
N GLY A 288 8.71 -3.05 -22.37
CA GLY A 288 7.99 -1.87 -21.89
C GLY A 288 7.39 -1.97 -20.49
N THR A 289 7.25 -3.17 -19.94
CA THR A 289 6.90 -3.40 -18.52
C THR A 289 8.13 -3.65 -17.63
N GLY A 290 9.32 -3.56 -18.20
CA GLY A 290 10.60 -3.79 -17.52
C GLY A 290 11.13 -2.55 -16.80
N LYS A 291 12.26 -2.72 -16.12
CA LYS A 291 12.87 -1.71 -15.23
C LYS A 291 13.16 -0.37 -15.91
N THR A 292 13.57 -0.38 -17.17
CA THR A 292 13.87 0.85 -17.94
C THR A 292 12.75 1.23 -18.90
N GLY A 293 12.05 0.25 -19.48
CA GLY A 293 10.95 0.48 -20.42
C GLY A 293 9.72 1.15 -19.79
N LEU A 294 9.34 0.75 -18.57
CA LEU A 294 8.16 1.34 -17.92
C LEU A 294 8.39 2.80 -17.49
N PRO A 295 9.52 3.18 -16.85
CA PRO A 295 9.84 4.59 -16.62
C PRO A 295 9.91 5.40 -17.91
N LEU A 296 10.51 4.87 -18.99
CA LEU A 296 10.53 5.54 -20.29
C LEU A 296 9.12 5.77 -20.84
N ALA A 297 8.23 4.78 -20.75
CA ALA A 297 6.85 4.92 -21.17
C ALA A 297 6.10 6.00 -20.37
N LYS A 298 6.35 6.08 -19.05
CA LYS A 298 5.79 7.14 -18.19
C LYS A 298 6.32 8.52 -18.56
N ILE A 299 7.62 8.66 -18.85
CA ILE A 299 8.23 9.91 -19.32
C ILE A 299 7.60 10.34 -20.65
N ALA A 300 7.50 9.42 -21.62
CA ALA A 300 6.88 9.70 -22.91
C ALA A 300 5.43 10.13 -22.77
N HIS A 301 4.64 9.43 -21.94
CA HIS A 301 3.26 9.81 -21.64
C HIS A 301 3.16 11.20 -20.99
N ALA A 302 3.97 11.48 -19.97
CA ALA A 302 4.00 12.78 -19.30
C ALA A 302 4.40 13.93 -20.24
N ALA A 303 5.25 13.64 -21.24
CA ALA A 303 5.66 14.57 -22.28
C ALA A 303 4.66 14.68 -23.45
N ASN A 304 3.52 13.96 -23.41
CA ASN A 304 2.56 13.82 -24.51
C ASN A 304 3.18 13.33 -25.83
N TRP A 305 4.26 12.54 -25.76
CA TRP A 305 4.85 11.91 -26.92
C TRP A 305 4.14 10.57 -27.22
N PRO A 306 3.65 10.32 -28.45
CA PRO A 306 3.01 9.05 -28.79
C PRO A 306 3.96 7.87 -28.56
N ALA A 307 3.56 6.93 -27.68
CA ALA A 307 4.34 5.74 -27.39
C ALA A 307 3.46 4.50 -27.31
N LEU A 308 3.95 3.41 -27.91
CA LEU A 308 3.37 2.08 -27.83
C LEU A 308 4.29 1.16 -27.03
N VAL A 309 3.74 0.54 -25.98
CA VAL A 309 4.50 -0.22 -25.00
C VAL A 309 4.39 -1.72 -25.31
N ALA A 310 5.49 -2.31 -25.78
CA ALA A 310 5.54 -3.72 -26.14
C ALA A 310 5.84 -4.61 -24.92
N SER A 311 4.96 -5.58 -24.66
CA SER A 311 5.12 -6.58 -23.60
C SER A 311 4.61 -7.96 -24.03
N ARG A 312 5.07 -9.04 -23.38
CA ARG A 312 4.67 -10.42 -23.74
C ARG A 312 3.17 -10.67 -23.67
N SER A 313 2.46 -9.97 -22.79
CA SER A 313 1.00 -10.06 -22.65
C SER A 313 0.25 -8.97 -23.42
N GLY A 314 0.91 -7.86 -23.75
CA GLY A 314 0.26 -6.62 -24.21
C GLY A 314 -0.38 -5.80 -23.09
N ASN A 315 -0.45 -6.33 -21.86
CA ASN A 315 -1.00 -5.59 -20.72
C ASN A 315 0.05 -4.63 -20.17
N VAL A 316 -0.37 -3.40 -19.93
CA VAL A 316 0.46 -2.32 -19.37
C VAL A 316 -0.38 -1.47 -18.41
N PRO A 317 0.24 -0.73 -17.47
CA PRO A 317 -0.51 0.14 -16.59
C PRO A 317 -1.22 1.27 -17.36
N GLU A 318 -2.49 1.51 -17.06
CA GLU A 318 -3.19 2.72 -17.52
C GLU A 318 -2.44 3.98 -17.08
N PRO A 319 -2.36 5.04 -17.91
CA PRO A 319 -3.03 5.23 -19.22
C PRO A 319 -2.16 4.82 -20.43
N LEU A 320 -1.16 3.94 -20.26
CA LEU A 320 -0.24 3.57 -21.34
C LEU A 320 -0.93 2.65 -22.35
N LYS A 321 -0.59 2.76 -23.63
CA LYS A 321 -1.07 1.86 -24.68
C LYS A 321 -0.12 0.67 -24.83
N GLY A 322 -0.64 -0.54 -24.66
CA GLY A 322 0.13 -1.78 -24.73
C GLY A 322 -0.07 -2.55 -26.03
N VAL A 323 0.96 -3.32 -26.44
CA VAL A 323 0.86 -4.27 -27.56
C VAL A 323 1.58 -5.57 -27.23
N LYS A 324 1.00 -6.70 -27.65
CA LYS A 324 1.61 -8.02 -27.47
C LYS A 324 2.84 -8.16 -28.37
N PHE A 325 3.99 -8.42 -27.76
CA PHE A 325 5.28 -8.61 -28.43
C PHE A 325 6.16 -9.57 -27.61
N ASP A 326 6.71 -10.58 -28.27
CA ASP A 326 7.63 -11.55 -27.65
C ASP A 326 8.82 -11.83 -28.58
N TRP A 327 10.03 -11.58 -28.09
CA TRP A 327 11.29 -11.85 -28.81
C TRP A 327 11.44 -13.31 -29.26
N PHE A 328 10.78 -14.26 -28.58
CA PHE A 328 10.86 -15.68 -28.90
C PHE A 328 9.68 -16.16 -29.77
N ASP A 329 8.76 -15.27 -30.16
CA ASP A 329 7.65 -15.56 -31.06
C ASP A 329 7.60 -14.55 -32.22
N PRO A 330 8.25 -14.88 -33.36
CA PRO A 330 8.28 -14.00 -34.54
C PRO A 330 6.91 -13.65 -35.10
N THR A 331 5.87 -14.44 -34.81
CA THR A 331 4.49 -14.13 -35.26
C THR A 331 3.94 -12.85 -34.63
N THR A 332 4.55 -12.41 -33.51
CA THR A 332 4.16 -11.19 -32.80
C THR A 332 4.84 -9.92 -33.33
N TYR A 333 5.86 -10.03 -34.18
CA TYR A 333 6.71 -8.89 -34.59
C TYR A 333 5.96 -7.84 -35.40
N GLU A 334 4.91 -8.22 -36.13
CA GLU A 334 4.06 -7.28 -36.87
C GLU A 334 3.05 -6.54 -36.00
N ASN A 335 2.74 -7.02 -34.79
CA ASN A 335 1.66 -6.47 -33.97
C ASN A 335 1.82 -4.97 -33.69
N PRO A 336 3.01 -4.46 -33.30
CA PRO A 336 3.19 -3.03 -33.05
C PRO A 336 2.79 -2.16 -34.25
N PHE A 337 3.20 -2.55 -35.45
CA PHE A 337 2.94 -1.80 -36.68
C PHE A 337 1.50 -1.93 -37.18
N LYS A 338 0.76 -2.96 -36.75
CA LYS A 338 -0.69 -3.09 -36.98
C LYS A 338 -1.49 -2.18 -36.06
N VAL A 339 -1.04 -2.03 -34.82
CA VAL A 339 -1.68 -1.17 -33.81
C VAL A 339 -1.39 0.30 -34.10
N ASP A 340 -0.14 0.63 -34.41
CA ASP A 340 0.26 1.98 -34.77
C ASP A 340 1.20 1.99 -35.99
N PRO A 341 0.69 2.28 -37.20
CA PRO A 341 1.48 2.40 -38.41
C PRO A 341 2.47 3.57 -38.41
N GLN A 342 2.38 4.48 -37.44
CA GLN A 342 3.21 5.70 -37.35
C GLN A 342 4.50 5.50 -36.52
N ILE A 343 4.81 4.26 -36.14
CA ILE A 343 6.05 3.93 -35.43
C ILE A 343 7.25 4.22 -36.35
N ASP A 344 8.08 5.18 -35.94
CA ASP A 344 9.28 5.59 -36.69
C ASP A 344 10.57 5.40 -35.88
N ARG A 345 10.46 5.11 -34.58
CA ARG A 345 11.59 4.96 -33.67
C ARG A 345 11.35 3.87 -32.62
N VAL A 346 12.41 3.17 -32.24
CA VAL A 346 12.32 2.01 -31.35
C VAL A 346 13.33 2.08 -30.22
N TYR A 347 12.87 1.90 -28.99
CA TYR A 347 13.72 1.57 -27.86
C TYR A 347 13.91 0.06 -27.77
N LEU A 348 15.15 -0.41 -27.91
CA LEU A 348 15.54 -1.81 -27.96
C LEU A 348 16.09 -2.29 -26.61
N VAL A 349 15.36 -3.21 -25.99
CA VAL A 349 15.80 -3.97 -24.80
C VAL A 349 15.97 -5.42 -25.21
N LEU A 350 17.19 -5.94 -25.04
CA LEU A 350 17.52 -7.31 -25.43
C LEU A 350 16.75 -8.36 -24.61
N PRO A 351 16.36 -9.49 -25.22
CA PRO A 351 15.93 -10.67 -24.49
C PRO A 351 17.10 -11.29 -23.71
N VAL A 352 16.77 -11.98 -22.63
CA VAL A 352 17.76 -12.75 -21.86
C VAL A 352 18.08 -14.04 -22.63
N THR A 353 19.15 -14.01 -23.42
CA THR A 353 19.62 -15.13 -24.24
C THR A 353 21.10 -14.95 -24.60
N LEU A 354 21.77 -16.02 -25.00
CA LEU A 354 23.16 -16.00 -25.46
C LEU A 354 23.31 -15.54 -26.92
N GLU A 355 22.21 -15.53 -27.69
CA GLU A 355 22.19 -15.15 -29.11
C GLU A 355 21.20 -14.01 -29.40
N PRO A 356 21.30 -12.83 -28.78
CA PRO A 356 20.27 -11.79 -28.91
C PRO A 356 20.10 -11.30 -30.35
N LEU A 357 21.19 -11.20 -31.12
CA LEU A 357 21.17 -10.74 -32.50
C LEU A 357 20.29 -11.63 -33.40
N LYS A 358 20.21 -12.94 -33.14
CA LYS A 358 19.35 -13.89 -33.87
C LYS A 358 17.88 -13.49 -33.83
N TYR A 359 17.42 -12.95 -32.70
CA TYR A 359 16.03 -12.55 -32.50
C TYR A 359 15.78 -11.10 -32.91
N LEU A 360 16.75 -10.20 -32.66
CA LEU A 360 16.62 -8.79 -32.99
C LEU A 360 16.72 -8.51 -34.48
N LYS A 361 17.58 -9.23 -35.20
CA LYS A 361 17.84 -8.98 -36.63
C LYS A 361 16.56 -9.04 -37.49
N PRO A 362 15.73 -10.11 -37.44
CA PRO A 362 14.50 -10.15 -38.22
C PRO A 362 13.49 -9.05 -37.85
N PHE A 363 13.45 -8.64 -36.59
CA PHE A 363 12.59 -7.55 -36.14
C PHE A 363 13.07 -6.19 -36.65
N VAL A 364 14.39 -5.92 -36.59
CA VAL A 364 14.97 -4.66 -37.08
C VAL A 364 14.77 -4.54 -38.59
N GLU A 365 15.00 -5.61 -39.36
CA GLU A 365 14.74 -5.64 -40.81
C GLU A 365 13.26 -5.37 -41.12
N LEU A 366 12.34 -5.98 -40.37
CA LEU A 366 10.90 -5.69 -40.47
C LEU A 366 10.61 -4.22 -40.14
N ALA A 367 11.13 -3.70 -39.02
CA ALA A 367 10.91 -2.32 -38.59
C ALA A 367 11.36 -1.32 -39.65
N LEU A 368 12.53 -1.53 -40.26
CA LEU A 368 13.02 -0.73 -41.38
C LEU A 368 12.06 -0.77 -42.57
N SER A 369 11.56 -1.95 -42.93
CA SER A 369 10.56 -2.09 -44.01
C SER A 369 9.23 -1.37 -43.72
N LYS A 370 8.93 -1.10 -42.44
CA LYS A 370 7.75 -0.35 -41.98
C LYS A 370 8.01 1.14 -41.79
N GLY A 371 9.21 1.62 -42.10
CA GLY A 371 9.56 3.05 -42.06
C GLY A 371 10.19 3.52 -40.76
N VAL A 372 10.58 2.60 -39.86
CA VAL A 372 11.40 2.95 -38.69
C VAL A 372 12.76 3.46 -39.16
N LYS A 373 13.21 4.57 -38.58
CA LYS A 373 14.49 5.22 -38.91
C LYS A 373 15.47 5.16 -37.76
N ARG A 374 14.97 5.25 -36.52
CA ARG A 374 15.80 5.46 -35.33
C ARG A 374 15.70 4.33 -34.31
N PHE A 375 16.85 3.93 -33.78
CA PHE A 375 16.96 2.89 -32.75
C PHE A 375 17.77 3.38 -31.56
N VAL A 376 17.20 3.28 -30.35
CA VAL A 376 17.94 3.50 -29.11
C VAL A 376 18.11 2.17 -28.40
N LEU A 377 19.35 1.70 -28.31
CA LEU A 377 19.71 0.40 -27.74
C LEU A 377 20.12 0.55 -26.28
N LEU A 378 19.51 -0.24 -25.39
CA LEU A 378 20.02 -0.44 -24.04
C LEU A 378 21.12 -1.50 -24.04
N SER A 379 22.33 -1.09 -23.67
CA SER A 379 23.55 -1.91 -23.52
C SER A 379 24.04 -1.93 -22.07
N ALA A 380 25.35 -2.10 -21.86
CA ALA A 380 26.01 -2.00 -20.56
C ALA A 380 27.37 -1.30 -20.71
N SER A 381 27.84 -0.64 -19.64
CA SER A 381 29.09 0.14 -19.60
C SER A 381 30.29 -0.63 -20.15
N GLN A 382 30.43 -1.91 -19.83
CA GLN A 382 31.55 -2.76 -20.25
C GLN A 382 31.43 -3.38 -21.66
N ILE A 383 30.37 -3.08 -22.42
CA ILE A 383 30.11 -3.72 -23.72
C ILE A 383 30.20 -2.70 -24.87
N GLU A 384 31.27 -2.82 -25.67
CA GLU A 384 31.53 -2.01 -26.87
C GLU A 384 30.91 -2.61 -28.14
N ALA A 385 30.89 -1.82 -29.22
CA ALA A 385 30.56 -2.33 -30.56
C ALA A 385 31.48 -3.50 -30.94
N GLY A 386 30.91 -4.55 -31.52
CA GLY A 386 31.63 -5.78 -31.89
C GLY A 386 31.90 -6.74 -30.72
N GLY A 387 31.64 -6.31 -29.48
CA GLY A 387 31.68 -7.19 -28.30
C GLY A 387 30.55 -8.23 -28.28
N SER A 388 30.56 -9.14 -27.31
CA SER A 388 29.52 -10.17 -27.20
C SER A 388 28.12 -9.59 -26.86
N LEU A 389 27.06 -10.35 -27.14
CA LEU A 389 25.67 -10.02 -26.78
C LEU A 389 25.22 -8.66 -27.33
N HIS A 390 25.12 -7.64 -26.48
CA HIS A 390 24.73 -6.28 -26.85
C HIS A 390 25.70 -5.68 -27.88
N GLY A 391 26.99 -6.01 -27.82
CA GLY A 391 28.01 -5.48 -28.73
C GLY A 391 27.81 -5.92 -30.18
N LEU A 392 27.29 -7.14 -30.40
CA LEU A 392 26.95 -7.65 -31.74
C LEU A 392 25.74 -6.90 -32.31
N VAL A 393 24.75 -6.58 -31.47
CA VAL A 393 23.59 -5.77 -31.86
C VAL A 393 24.01 -4.34 -32.14
N HIS A 394 24.90 -3.78 -31.32
CA HIS A 394 25.48 -2.45 -31.54
C HIS A 394 26.20 -2.38 -32.89
N GLN A 395 27.12 -3.31 -33.18
CA GLN A 395 27.81 -3.34 -34.46
C GLN A 395 26.84 -3.49 -35.64
N TYR A 396 25.82 -4.33 -35.47
CA TYR A 396 24.81 -4.51 -36.52
C TYR A 396 24.03 -3.23 -36.84
N LEU A 397 23.68 -2.41 -35.84
CA LEU A 397 23.04 -1.10 -36.09
C LEU A 397 23.98 -0.14 -36.83
N ILE A 398 25.28 -0.16 -36.53
CA ILE A 398 26.30 0.61 -37.25
C ILE A 398 26.35 0.17 -38.73
N ASP A 399 26.47 -1.14 -38.96
CA ASP A 399 26.63 -1.71 -40.30
C ASP A 399 25.40 -1.45 -41.20
N LEU A 400 24.21 -1.35 -40.61
CA LEU A 400 22.98 -1.00 -41.33
C LEU A 400 22.89 0.48 -41.72
N GLY A 401 23.67 1.37 -41.09
CA GLY A 401 23.64 2.81 -41.35
C GLY A 401 22.33 3.51 -40.93
N VAL A 402 21.63 2.96 -39.93
CA VAL A 402 20.40 3.55 -39.36
C VAL A 402 20.72 4.71 -38.42
N GLU A 403 19.72 5.53 -38.08
CA GLU A 403 19.89 6.44 -36.96
C GLU A 403 19.96 5.65 -35.66
N TYR A 404 21.03 5.80 -34.88
CA TYR A 404 21.20 5.01 -33.67
C TYR A 404 21.74 5.79 -32.48
N THR A 405 21.40 5.33 -31.29
CA THR A 405 22.09 5.70 -30.06
C THR A 405 22.18 4.50 -29.15
N VAL A 406 23.38 4.19 -28.63
CA VAL A 406 23.55 3.09 -27.68
C VAL A 406 23.81 3.65 -26.29
N LEU A 407 22.92 3.36 -25.35
CA LEU A 407 23.10 3.72 -23.95
C LEU A 407 23.80 2.58 -23.23
N ARG A 408 24.97 2.86 -22.67
CA ARG A 408 25.82 1.91 -21.94
C ARG A 408 25.82 2.27 -20.44
N PRO A 409 24.72 1.97 -19.72
CA PRO A 409 24.63 2.30 -18.31
C PRO A 409 25.58 1.47 -17.47
N THR A 410 26.01 2.08 -16.37
CA THR A 410 26.71 1.41 -15.27
C THR A 410 25.70 0.64 -14.40
N TRP A 411 26.08 0.27 -13.18
CA TRP A 411 25.32 -0.65 -12.35
C TRP A 411 24.06 -0.02 -11.75
N PHE A 412 22.92 -0.70 -11.81
CA PHE A 412 21.64 -0.12 -11.41
C PHE A 412 21.51 -0.01 -9.90
N ILE A 413 21.07 1.14 -9.40
CA ILE A 413 20.73 1.35 -7.98
C ILE A 413 19.63 0.36 -7.54
N GLU A 414 18.69 0.05 -8.43
CA GLU A 414 17.53 -0.81 -8.19
C GLU A 414 17.92 -2.27 -7.92
N ASN A 415 19.19 -2.65 -8.12
CA ASN A 415 19.68 -3.96 -7.72
C ASN A 415 19.64 -4.16 -6.20
N PHE A 416 19.69 -3.10 -5.38
CA PHE A 416 19.52 -3.18 -3.93
C PHE A 416 18.10 -3.58 -3.51
N ALA A 417 17.08 -3.18 -4.28
CA ALA A 417 15.68 -3.54 -4.06
C ALA A 417 15.30 -4.91 -4.67
N ASN A 418 16.19 -5.51 -5.47
CA ASN A 418 15.91 -6.76 -6.17
C ASN A 418 16.93 -7.84 -5.80
N LEU A 419 18.12 -7.79 -6.41
CA LEU A 419 19.16 -8.83 -6.27
C LEU A 419 19.66 -8.96 -4.82
N HIS A 420 19.88 -7.81 -4.16
CA HIS A 420 20.43 -7.79 -2.79
C HIS A 420 19.35 -7.69 -1.71
N ALA A 421 18.08 -7.48 -2.07
CA ALA A 421 17.04 -7.15 -1.10
C ALA A 421 16.88 -8.24 -0.05
N ARG A 422 16.83 -9.50 -0.49
CA ARG A 422 16.71 -10.65 0.41
C ARG A 422 17.91 -10.77 1.34
N SER A 423 19.13 -10.65 0.83
CA SER A 423 20.32 -10.84 1.66
C SER A 423 20.55 -9.70 2.66
N ILE A 424 20.23 -8.46 2.27
CA ILE A 424 20.22 -7.32 3.19
C ILE A 424 19.16 -7.54 4.26
N LYS A 425 17.94 -7.92 3.88
CA LYS A 425 16.82 -8.14 4.80
C LYS A 425 17.08 -9.29 5.77
N GLU A 426 17.32 -10.50 5.26
CA GLU A 426 17.38 -11.75 6.02
C GLU A 426 18.76 -12.03 6.63
N TYR A 427 19.85 -11.65 5.98
CA TYR A 427 21.19 -12.08 6.36
C TYR A 427 22.12 -10.93 6.80
N ASN A 428 21.62 -9.69 6.86
CA ASN A 428 22.45 -8.52 7.17
C ASN A 428 23.69 -8.42 6.27
N GLN A 429 23.60 -8.85 5.00
CA GLN A 429 24.79 -9.04 4.17
C GLN A 429 24.56 -8.69 2.69
N ILE A 430 25.58 -8.11 2.09
CA ILE A 430 25.73 -7.99 0.64
C ILE A 430 26.95 -8.82 0.22
N SER A 431 26.82 -9.66 -0.82
CA SER A 431 27.92 -10.47 -1.34
C SER A 431 28.12 -10.22 -2.83
N THR A 432 29.34 -9.86 -3.24
CA THR A 432 29.72 -9.68 -4.65
C THR A 432 31.20 -10.04 -4.88
N ALA A 433 31.58 -10.19 -6.14
CA ALA A 433 32.96 -10.40 -6.60
C ALA A 433 33.66 -9.08 -6.99
N THR A 434 33.09 -7.93 -6.65
CA THR A 434 33.65 -6.61 -7.03
C THR A 434 34.82 -6.18 -6.16
N GLY A 435 35.10 -6.87 -5.06
CA GLY A 435 36.17 -6.53 -4.12
C GLY A 435 36.04 -5.09 -3.61
N ASN A 436 37.15 -4.35 -3.64
CA ASN A 436 37.20 -2.91 -3.31
C ASN A 436 36.96 -1.99 -4.51
N GLY A 437 36.48 -2.52 -5.63
CA GLY A 437 36.13 -1.73 -6.81
C GLY A 437 35.03 -0.72 -6.50
N GLN A 438 35.16 0.49 -7.02
CA GLN A 438 34.16 1.55 -6.89
C GLN A 438 33.21 1.55 -8.10
N LEU A 439 31.96 1.87 -7.83
CA LEU A 439 30.84 1.78 -8.76
C LEU A 439 30.05 3.09 -8.80
N PRO A 440 29.81 3.67 -9.99
CA PRO A 440 28.89 4.77 -10.15
C PRO A 440 27.48 4.24 -10.37
N PHE A 441 26.75 3.99 -9.29
CA PHE A 441 25.41 3.39 -9.38
C PHE A 441 24.42 4.35 -10.07
N ILE A 442 23.83 3.92 -11.18
CA ILE A 442 22.90 4.71 -11.99
C ILE A 442 21.45 4.31 -11.72
N SER A 443 20.55 5.29 -11.63
CA SER A 443 19.11 5.07 -11.48
C SER A 443 18.46 4.69 -12.82
N VAL A 444 17.46 3.81 -12.80
CA VAL A 444 16.68 3.49 -14.02
C VAL A 444 15.88 4.68 -14.53
N GLN A 445 15.55 5.66 -13.67
CA GLN A 445 14.91 6.91 -14.07
C GLN A 445 15.84 7.76 -14.94
N ASP A 446 17.12 7.83 -14.58
CA ASP A 446 18.12 8.56 -15.36
C ASP A 446 18.40 7.88 -16.71
N ILE A 447 18.45 6.54 -16.73
CA ILE A 447 18.58 5.77 -17.99
C ILE A 447 17.37 6.02 -18.90
N ALA A 448 16.16 6.00 -18.32
CA ALA A 448 14.94 6.24 -19.07
C ALA A 448 14.86 7.67 -19.61
N GLN A 449 15.33 8.67 -18.86
CA GLN A 449 15.43 10.04 -19.35
C GLN A 449 16.43 10.14 -20.51
N ALA A 450 17.63 9.55 -20.38
CA ALA A 450 18.61 9.52 -21.46
C ALA A 450 18.07 8.82 -22.72
N ALA A 451 17.28 7.75 -22.55
CA ALA A 451 16.62 7.07 -23.66
C ALA A 451 15.57 7.95 -24.32
N PHE A 452 14.76 8.66 -23.55
CA PHE A 452 13.76 9.59 -24.06
C PHE A 452 14.42 10.73 -24.85
N ASP A 453 15.48 11.32 -24.31
CA ASP A 453 16.22 12.42 -24.96
C ASP A 453 16.84 11.94 -26.28
N ALA A 454 17.46 10.76 -26.30
CA ALA A 454 18.03 10.16 -27.52
C ALA A 454 16.94 9.82 -28.57
N LEU A 455 15.79 9.31 -28.12
CA LEU A 455 14.67 9.00 -29.00
C LEU A 455 14.09 10.26 -29.60
N THR A 456 13.99 11.37 -28.86
CA THR A 456 13.29 12.60 -29.27
C THR A 456 14.18 13.69 -29.85
N ALA A 457 15.51 13.55 -29.79
CA ALA A 457 16.46 14.49 -30.36
C ALA A 457 16.16 14.86 -31.82
N GLU A 458 16.35 16.11 -32.22
CA GLU A 458 16.11 16.55 -33.61
C GLU A 458 16.98 15.76 -34.60
N LYS A 459 18.25 15.52 -34.25
CA LYS A 459 19.20 14.71 -35.01
C LYS A 459 19.75 13.61 -34.12
N SER A 460 19.82 12.40 -34.67
CA SER A 460 20.50 11.31 -33.98
C SER A 460 22.02 11.59 -33.93
N PRO A 461 22.66 11.44 -32.76
CA PRO A 461 24.10 11.61 -32.65
C PRO A 461 24.88 10.46 -33.30
N ASN A 462 24.23 9.33 -33.64
CA ASN A 462 24.85 8.15 -34.25
C ASN A 462 26.11 7.70 -33.49
N THR A 463 25.96 7.56 -32.18
CA THR A 463 27.05 7.26 -31.24
C THR A 463 26.56 6.44 -30.05
N ASP A 464 27.47 6.04 -29.18
CA ASP A 464 27.20 5.46 -27.88
C ASP A 464 27.58 6.40 -26.72
N TYR A 465 26.80 6.33 -25.64
CA TYR A 465 27.04 7.09 -24.41
C TYR A 465 27.19 6.15 -23.21
N LEU A 466 28.21 6.40 -22.39
CA LEU A 466 28.25 5.88 -21.02
C LEU A 466 27.20 6.61 -20.19
N VAL A 467 26.32 5.88 -19.49
CA VAL A 467 25.32 6.49 -18.59
C VAL A 467 25.70 6.13 -17.15
N VAL A 468 26.26 7.10 -16.42
CA VAL A 468 26.92 6.87 -15.14
C VAL A 468 26.15 7.51 -13.99
N GLY A 469 26.16 6.87 -12.82
CA GLY A 469 25.69 7.49 -11.58
C GLY A 469 26.56 8.71 -11.19
N PRO A 470 26.03 9.62 -10.35
CA PRO A 470 26.73 10.85 -9.99
C PRO A 470 27.94 10.64 -9.06
N GLU A 471 28.04 9.50 -8.38
CA GLU A 471 28.98 9.27 -7.27
C GLU A 471 29.58 7.86 -7.30
N LEU A 472 30.84 7.71 -6.85
CA LEU A 472 31.54 6.43 -6.78
C LEU A 472 31.49 5.82 -5.38
N PHE A 473 31.00 4.57 -5.26
CA PHE A 473 30.93 3.84 -4.00
C PHE A 473 31.48 2.42 -4.11
N THR A 474 32.15 1.94 -3.06
CA THR A 474 32.38 0.49 -2.88
C THR A 474 31.15 -0.16 -2.24
N TYR A 475 30.99 -1.47 -2.37
CA TYR A 475 29.93 -2.18 -1.62
C TYR A 475 30.11 -2.12 -0.09
N SER A 476 31.34 -1.92 0.40
CA SER A 476 31.60 -1.61 1.81
C SER A 476 30.98 -0.26 2.22
N ASP A 477 31.06 0.76 1.36
CA ASP A 477 30.43 2.05 1.62
C ASP A 477 28.91 1.92 1.62
N VAL A 478 28.35 1.13 0.69
CA VAL A 478 26.91 0.85 0.66
C VAL A 478 26.44 0.10 1.90
N ALA A 479 27.18 -0.91 2.34
CA ALA A 479 26.88 -1.64 3.57
C ALA A 479 26.89 -0.71 4.79
N ARG A 480 27.83 0.24 4.87
CA ARG A 480 27.88 1.26 5.92
C ARG A 480 26.68 2.21 5.85
N MET A 481 26.32 2.69 4.66
CA MET A 481 25.15 3.54 4.45
C MET A 481 23.85 2.84 4.88
N LEU A 482 23.63 1.60 4.42
CA LEU A 482 22.50 0.78 4.85
C LEU A 482 22.50 0.52 6.35
N SER A 483 23.66 0.33 6.96
CA SER A 483 23.75 0.14 8.41
C SER A 483 23.24 1.35 9.18
N THR A 484 23.63 2.54 8.74
CA THR A 484 23.14 3.81 9.31
C THR A 484 21.64 3.98 9.06
N ILE A 485 21.17 3.73 7.84
CA ILE A 485 19.77 3.92 7.44
C ILE A 485 18.84 2.94 8.19
N LEU A 486 19.25 1.69 8.36
CA LEU A 486 18.44 0.62 8.96
C LEU A 486 18.64 0.48 10.47
N GLY A 487 19.62 1.18 11.06
CA GLY A 487 19.92 1.09 12.49
C GLY A 487 20.42 -0.29 12.95
N ARG A 488 20.93 -1.13 12.03
CA ARG A 488 21.49 -2.45 12.31
C ARG A 488 22.73 -2.69 11.44
N GLU A 489 23.65 -3.51 11.90
CA GLU A 489 24.86 -3.82 11.12
C GLU A 489 24.52 -4.57 9.83
N ILE A 490 24.91 -4.01 8.69
CA ILE A 490 24.92 -4.66 7.37
C ILE A 490 26.38 -4.83 6.96
N THR A 491 26.77 -6.05 6.59
CA THR A 491 28.14 -6.41 6.24
C THR A 491 28.31 -6.60 4.74
N TYR A 492 29.47 -6.22 4.21
CA TYR A 492 29.87 -6.61 2.87
C TYR A 492 30.80 -7.83 2.95
N LYS A 493 30.48 -8.87 2.18
CA LYS A 493 31.29 -10.07 2.02
C LYS A 493 31.79 -10.16 0.58
N GLN A 494 33.08 -9.93 0.41
CA GLN A 494 33.74 -10.23 -0.86
C GLN A 494 33.76 -11.75 -1.07
N ILE A 495 33.32 -12.19 -2.24
CA ILE A 495 33.42 -13.58 -2.70
C ILE A 495 34.23 -13.64 -4.00
N SER A 496 34.70 -14.82 -4.37
CA SER A 496 35.40 -15.02 -5.65
C SER A 496 34.41 -14.99 -6.84
N PRO A 497 34.88 -14.69 -8.07
CA PRO A 497 34.04 -14.82 -9.27
C PRO A 497 33.43 -16.21 -9.45
N ALA A 498 34.16 -17.27 -9.07
CA ALA A 498 33.65 -18.64 -9.13
C ALA A 498 32.49 -18.87 -8.13
N GLU A 499 32.60 -18.36 -6.91
CA GLU A 499 31.51 -18.40 -5.92
C GLU A 499 30.30 -17.57 -6.37
N MET A 500 30.54 -16.39 -6.99
CA MET A 500 29.47 -15.55 -7.52
C MET A 500 28.73 -16.23 -8.68
N ALA A 501 29.45 -16.90 -9.59
CA ALA A 501 28.85 -17.69 -10.67
C ALA A 501 28.05 -18.87 -10.10
N ALA A 502 28.61 -19.62 -9.14
CA ALA A 502 27.91 -20.72 -8.47
C ALA A 502 26.64 -20.24 -7.75
N LEU A 503 26.66 -19.04 -7.14
CA LEU A 503 25.50 -18.42 -6.52
C LEU A 503 24.42 -18.10 -7.56
N GLY A 504 24.80 -17.52 -8.71
CA GLY A 504 23.89 -17.27 -9.82
C GLY A 504 23.23 -18.54 -10.34
N ILE A 505 24.00 -19.62 -10.55
CA ILE A 505 23.51 -20.92 -10.99
C ILE A 505 22.55 -21.53 -9.97
N LYS A 506 22.89 -21.47 -8.69
CA LYS A 506 22.02 -21.92 -7.59
C LYS A 506 20.66 -21.20 -7.60
N TYR A 507 20.63 -19.94 -8.04
CA TYR A 507 19.40 -19.16 -8.19
C TYR A 507 18.79 -19.20 -9.60
N GLY A 508 19.18 -20.18 -10.43
CA GLY A 508 18.55 -20.48 -11.71
C GLY A 508 19.09 -19.70 -12.91
N MET A 509 20.22 -19.00 -12.78
CA MET A 509 20.91 -18.42 -13.94
C MET A 509 21.59 -19.52 -14.76
N HIS A 510 21.56 -19.38 -16.09
CA HIS A 510 22.33 -20.24 -16.98
C HIS A 510 23.85 -20.11 -16.68
N GLU A 511 24.57 -21.21 -16.63
CA GLU A 511 25.98 -21.29 -16.24
C GLU A 511 26.86 -20.27 -16.98
N GLU A 512 26.77 -20.25 -18.30
CA GLU A 512 27.57 -19.33 -19.12
C GLU A 512 27.25 -17.85 -18.82
N TYR A 513 25.97 -17.54 -18.56
CA TYR A 513 25.57 -16.17 -18.23
C TYR A 513 26.06 -15.76 -16.83
N ALA A 514 25.94 -16.67 -15.85
CA ALA A 514 26.44 -16.44 -14.49
C ALA A 514 27.95 -16.22 -14.47
N THR A 515 28.71 -17.02 -15.22
CA THR A 515 30.17 -16.88 -15.37
C THR A 515 30.54 -15.54 -16.02
N ARG A 516 29.81 -15.10 -17.06
CA ARG A 516 30.06 -13.80 -17.70
C ARG A 516 29.76 -12.62 -16.77
N LEU A 517 28.68 -12.69 -15.99
CA LEU A 517 28.34 -11.65 -15.01
C LEU A 517 29.40 -11.57 -13.89
N ALA A 518 29.86 -12.71 -13.39
CA ALA A 518 30.94 -12.75 -12.40
C ALA A 518 32.26 -12.17 -12.95
N ALA A 519 32.57 -12.42 -14.23
CA ALA A 519 33.74 -11.81 -14.89
C ALA A 519 33.60 -10.28 -15.07
N MET A 520 32.37 -9.75 -15.23
CA MET A 520 32.12 -8.31 -15.20
C MET A 520 32.44 -7.72 -13.84
N GLU A 521 31.99 -8.36 -12.75
CA GLU A 521 32.31 -7.94 -11.38
C GLU A 521 33.82 -8.00 -11.09
N GLU A 522 34.53 -9.00 -11.62
CA GLU A 522 35.98 -9.07 -11.50
C GLU A 522 36.67 -7.87 -12.17
N ARG A 523 36.18 -7.40 -13.32
CA ARG A 523 36.71 -6.18 -13.96
C ARG A 523 36.44 -4.91 -13.14
N VAL A 524 35.29 -4.84 -12.45
CA VAL A 524 35.02 -3.76 -11.49
C VAL A 524 36.09 -3.74 -10.39
N SER A 525 36.48 -4.91 -9.88
CA SER A 525 37.55 -5.02 -8.87
C SER A 525 38.90 -4.48 -9.33
N LYS A 526 39.11 -4.43 -10.65
CA LYS A 526 40.31 -3.90 -11.32
C LYS A 526 40.17 -2.43 -11.75
N GLY A 527 39.06 -1.76 -11.42
CA GLY A 527 38.88 -0.32 -11.64
C GLY A 527 38.12 0.09 -12.91
N SER A 528 37.55 -0.86 -13.66
CA SER A 528 36.92 -0.55 -14.96
C SER A 528 35.84 0.53 -14.91
N GLU A 529 35.03 0.57 -13.85
CA GLU A 529 33.92 1.53 -13.73
C GLU A 529 34.38 2.92 -13.29
N VAL A 530 35.54 3.02 -12.63
CA VAL A 530 36.19 4.31 -12.32
C VAL A 530 36.71 4.96 -13.60
N GLU A 531 37.26 4.16 -14.52
CA GLU A 531 37.67 4.65 -15.84
C GLU A 531 36.47 5.21 -16.63
N PHE A 532 35.33 4.51 -16.63
CA PHE A 532 34.11 5.01 -17.26
C PHE A 532 33.56 6.27 -16.59
N PHE A 533 33.61 6.34 -15.26
CA PHE A 533 33.22 7.54 -14.51
C PHE A 533 34.10 8.74 -14.88
N ASN A 534 35.39 8.53 -15.13
CA ASN A 534 36.35 9.58 -15.51
C ASN A 534 36.43 9.84 -17.02
N ALA A 535 35.64 9.14 -17.84
CA ALA A 535 35.61 9.34 -19.29
C ALA A 535 35.18 10.77 -19.67
N SER A 536 35.59 11.20 -20.87
CA SER A 536 35.30 12.54 -21.40
C SER A 536 33.81 12.88 -21.34
N PRO A 537 33.43 14.12 -20.93
CA PRO A 537 32.03 14.55 -20.85
C PRO A 537 31.25 14.34 -22.16
N ASP A 538 31.89 14.50 -23.31
CA ASP A 538 31.23 14.41 -24.63
C ASP A 538 30.74 13.00 -24.98
N ARG A 539 31.17 11.97 -24.23
CA ARG A 539 30.75 10.56 -24.40
C ARG A 539 30.03 10.01 -23.16
N LYS A 540 29.59 10.88 -22.25
CA LYS A 540 29.06 10.48 -20.95
C LYS A 540 27.84 11.30 -20.56
N ILE A 541 26.81 10.61 -20.08
CA ILE A 541 25.62 11.19 -19.44
C ILE A 541 25.71 10.88 -17.95
N VAL A 542 25.62 11.91 -17.11
CA VAL A 542 25.66 11.76 -15.65
C VAL A 542 24.23 11.83 -15.11
N GLY A 543 23.82 10.78 -14.40
CA GLY A 543 22.51 10.71 -13.73
C GLY A 543 22.37 11.73 -12.60
N LYS A 544 21.13 12.07 -12.27
CA LYS A 544 20.81 13.06 -11.23
C LYS A 544 20.47 12.41 -9.88
N HIS A 545 20.01 11.16 -9.89
CA HIS A 545 19.54 10.50 -8.68
C HIS A 545 20.71 9.87 -7.92
N THR A 546 20.78 10.13 -6.62
CA THR A 546 21.87 9.59 -5.78
C THR A 546 21.52 8.23 -5.19
N LEU A 547 22.55 7.43 -4.89
CA LEU A 547 22.36 6.14 -4.21
C LEU A 547 21.74 6.34 -2.82
N LYS A 548 22.21 7.35 -2.07
CA LYS A 548 21.75 7.60 -0.70
C LYS A 548 20.25 7.90 -0.66
N GLU A 549 19.77 8.82 -1.48
CA GLU A 549 18.34 9.17 -1.56
C GLU A 549 17.50 7.95 -1.89
N TYR A 550 17.96 7.09 -2.82
CA TYR A 550 17.26 5.86 -3.15
C TYR A 550 17.19 4.90 -1.95
N LEU A 551 18.30 4.67 -1.25
CA LEU A 551 18.32 3.76 -0.09
C LEU A 551 17.43 4.29 1.04
N GLU A 552 17.42 5.61 1.29
CA GLU A 552 16.55 6.22 2.30
C GLU A 552 15.07 6.10 1.93
N ALA A 553 14.72 6.39 0.67
CA ALA A 553 13.35 6.31 0.17
C ALA A 553 12.78 4.87 0.15
N ASN A 554 13.66 3.86 0.08
CA ASN A 554 13.27 2.45 -0.04
C ASN A 554 13.59 1.60 1.20
N LYS A 555 13.96 2.23 2.32
CA LYS A 555 14.44 1.52 3.53
C LYS A 555 13.50 0.42 4.04
N ASP A 556 12.19 0.61 3.87
CA ASP A 556 11.16 -0.32 4.33
C ASP A 556 11.24 -1.69 3.64
N LEU A 557 11.87 -1.78 2.47
CA LEU A 557 12.13 -3.05 1.79
C LEU A 557 13.00 -3.99 2.64
N TRP A 558 13.86 -3.42 3.49
CA TRP A 558 14.86 -4.16 4.26
C TRP A 558 14.60 -4.18 5.76
N ILE A 559 13.45 -3.65 6.23
CA ILE A 559 13.02 -3.78 7.63
C ILE A 559 12.42 -5.18 7.82
N TYR A 560 12.82 -5.87 8.90
CA TYR A 560 12.20 -7.11 9.34
C TYR A 560 11.03 -6.79 10.30
N MET A 561 9.98 -7.60 10.24
CA MET A 561 8.78 -7.45 11.08
C MET A 561 8.86 -8.44 12.24
N THR A 562 8.85 -7.97 13.49
CA THR A 562 8.92 -8.84 14.66
C THR A 562 7.53 -9.10 15.24
N ILE A 563 7.22 -10.37 15.48
CA ILE A 563 6.02 -10.78 16.21
C ILE A 563 6.36 -10.82 17.71
N LEU A 564 5.69 -9.99 18.50
CA LEU A 564 5.70 -10.10 19.95
C LEU A 564 4.66 -11.12 20.42
N ILE A 565 5.09 -12.13 21.16
CA ILE A 565 4.21 -13.18 21.69
C ILE A 565 4.12 -13.02 23.21
N THR A 566 2.98 -12.52 23.70
CA THR A 566 2.70 -12.50 25.15
C THR A 566 2.36 -13.92 25.64
N GLY A 567 2.82 -14.26 26.85
CA GLY A 567 2.76 -15.65 27.31
C GLY A 567 3.61 -16.59 26.45
N GLY A 568 4.74 -16.09 25.94
CA GLY A 568 5.55 -16.76 24.91
C GLY A 568 6.13 -18.13 25.30
N THR A 569 6.19 -18.46 26.60
CA THR A 569 6.58 -19.79 27.10
C THR A 569 5.40 -20.71 27.39
N GLY A 570 4.17 -20.24 27.15
CA GLY A 570 2.93 -20.97 27.42
C GLY A 570 2.52 -21.94 26.32
N LYS A 571 1.37 -22.61 26.55
CA LYS A 571 0.85 -23.71 25.72
C LYS A 571 0.67 -23.36 24.23
N THR A 572 0.25 -22.13 23.92
CA THR A 572 0.12 -21.66 22.53
C THR A 572 1.27 -20.76 22.10
N GLY A 573 1.90 -20.05 23.04
CA GLY A 573 2.96 -19.08 22.73
C GLY A 573 4.22 -19.75 22.18
N LEU A 574 4.69 -20.82 22.83
CA LEU A 574 5.93 -21.48 22.42
C LEU A 574 5.77 -22.25 21.08
N PRO A 575 4.67 -23.00 20.86
CA PRO A 575 4.42 -23.56 19.53
C PRO A 575 4.30 -22.52 18.43
N LEU A 576 3.62 -21.38 18.68
CA LEU A 576 3.56 -20.26 17.72
C LEU A 576 4.96 -19.74 17.38
N ALA A 577 5.83 -19.58 18.38
CA ALA A 577 7.22 -19.16 18.16
C ALA A 577 7.99 -20.12 17.25
N LYS A 578 7.80 -21.43 17.45
CA LYS A 578 8.42 -22.48 16.61
C LYS A 578 7.90 -22.45 15.17
N ILE A 579 6.60 -22.28 14.98
CA ILE A 579 5.98 -22.13 13.64
C ILE A 579 6.56 -20.90 12.94
N ALA A 580 6.60 -19.76 13.63
CA ALA A 580 7.14 -18.52 13.10
C ALA A 580 8.61 -18.63 12.72
N GLN A 581 9.45 -19.23 13.58
CA GLN A 581 10.85 -19.47 13.28
C GLN A 581 11.06 -20.39 12.07
N ALA A 582 10.29 -21.48 11.95
CA ALA A 582 10.36 -22.36 10.79
C ALA A 582 9.99 -21.63 9.48
N ALA A 583 9.15 -20.60 9.57
CA ALA A 583 8.80 -19.71 8.47
C ALA A 583 9.70 -18.46 8.35
N ASN A 584 10.83 -18.40 9.07
CA ASN A 584 11.78 -17.28 9.11
C ASN A 584 11.18 -15.93 9.56
N TRP A 585 10.16 -15.95 10.41
CA TRP A 585 9.65 -14.75 11.07
C TRP A 585 10.41 -14.49 12.37
N PRO A 586 10.95 -13.27 12.56
CA PRO A 586 11.50 -12.83 13.84
C PRO A 586 10.42 -12.83 14.93
N VAL A 587 10.76 -13.35 16.11
CA VAL A 587 9.86 -13.39 17.27
C VAL A 587 10.55 -12.91 18.53
N LEU A 588 9.79 -12.22 19.38
CA LEU A 588 10.19 -11.88 20.74
C LEU A 588 9.18 -12.46 21.72
N LEU A 589 9.65 -13.24 22.70
CA LEU A 589 8.79 -13.86 23.71
C LEU A 589 8.68 -12.99 24.95
N ALA A 590 7.47 -12.50 25.23
CA ALA A 590 7.16 -11.78 26.46
C ALA A 590 6.68 -12.75 27.55
N SER A 591 7.36 -12.75 28.69
CA SER A 591 7.01 -13.57 29.85
C SER A 591 7.36 -12.86 31.17
N ARG A 592 6.74 -13.29 32.28
CA ARG A 592 7.00 -12.68 33.60
C ARG A 592 8.46 -12.82 34.06
N SER A 593 9.13 -13.91 33.69
CA SER A 593 10.56 -14.11 34.00
C SER A 593 11.48 -13.41 33.01
N GLY A 594 11.00 -13.12 31.80
CA GLY A 594 11.81 -12.67 30.68
C GLY A 594 12.70 -13.74 30.06
N SER A 595 12.65 -14.98 30.56
CA SER A 595 13.39 -16.10 29.99
C SER A 595 12.63 -16.71 28.81
N ALA A 596 13.38 -17.16 27.82
CA ALA A 596 12.90 -17.90 26.66
C ALA A 596 13.86 -19.08 26.38
N PRO A 597 13.36 -20.22 25.85
CA PRO A 597 14.23 -21.29 25.41
C PRO A 597 15.00 -20.88 24.15
N GLU A 598 16.24 -21.31 24.03
CA GLU A 598 17.01 -21.15 22.78
C GLU A 598 16.26 -21.75 21.58
N PRO A 599 16.28 -21.11 20.39
CA PRO A 599 17.04 -19.91 20.02
C PRO A 599 16.29 -18.59 20.27
N PHE A 600 15.19 -18.60 21.01
CA PHE A 600 14.29 -17.46 21.11
C PHE A 600 14.79 -16.43 22.13
N LYS A 601 14.65 -15.15 21.79
CA LYS A 601 14.88 -14.05 22.72
C LYS A 601 13.65 -13.88 23.61
N GLY A 602 13.91 -13.67 24.91
CA GLY A 602 12.89 -13.39 25.92
C GLY A 602 12.97 -11.96 26.43
N VAL A 603 11.84 -11.41 26.84
CA VAL A 603 11.75 -10.08 27.49
C VAL A 603 10.80 -10.12 28.67
N LYS A 604 11.18 -9.46 29.77
CA LYS A 604 10.36 -9.38 30.97
C LYS A 604 9.12 -8.54 30.72
N PHE A 605 7.96 -9.14 30.93
CA PHE A 605 6.65 -8.53 30.73
C PHE A 605 5.63 -9.08 31.73
N ASP A 606 4.95 -8.20 32.46
CA ASP A 606 3.93 -8.55 33.43
C ASP A 606 2.71 -7.63 33.30
N TRP A 607 1.54 -8.20 33.03
CA TRP A 607 0.27 -7.48 32.89
C TRP A 607 -0.11 -6.64 34.12
N THR A 608 0.43 -6.97 35.30
CA THR A 608 0.16 -6.28 36.56
C THR A 608 1.19 -5.21 36.90
N ASP A 609 2.27 -5.10 36.11
CA ASP A 609 3.34 -4.12 36.29
C ASP A 609 3.54 -3.29 35.00
N PRO A 610 2.85 -2.14 34.87
CA PRO A 610 2.97 -1.25 33.71
C PRO A 610 4.40 -0.76 33.44
N THR A 611 5.30 -0.80 34.43
CA THR A 611 6.71 -0.41 34.22
C THR A 611 7.44 -1.36 33.27
N THR A 612 6.89 -2.56 33.05
CA THR A 612 7.42 -3.56 32.12
C THR A 612 6.95 -3.40 30.67
N PHE A 613 5.94 -2.57 30.40
CA PHE A 613 5.28 -2.51 29.09
C PHE A 613 6.16 -1.94 27.97
N GLU A 614 7.15 -1.11 28.31
CA GLU A 614 8.13 -0.58 27.36
C GLU A 614 9.27 -1.58 27.03
N ASN A 615 9.45 -2.63 27.83
CA ASN A 615 10.57 -3.55 27.65
C ASN A 615 10.59 -4.24 26.27
N PRO A 616 9.47 -4.75 25.73
CA PRO A 616 9.46 -5.34 24.40
C PRO A 616 9.98 -4.39 23.32
N PHE A 617 9.52 -3.13 23.33
CA PHE A 617 9.87 -2.13 22.31
C PHE A 617 11.30 -1.60 22.46
N LYS A 618 11.89 -1.67 23.66
CA LYS A 618 13.32 -1.42 23.88
C LYS A 618 14.18 -2.58 23.40
N ALA A 619 13.71 -3.81 23.57
CA ALA A 619 14.42 -5.02 23.15
C ALA A 619 14.39 -5.21 21.63
N ASP A 620 13.28 -4.85 20.98
CA ASP A 620 13.15 -4.83 19.53
C ASP A 620 12.23 -3.68 19.08
N PRO A 621 12.76 -2.64 18.43
CA PRO A 621 11.95 -1.52 17.94
C PRO A 621 11.12 -1.88 16.70
N ASN A 622 11.32 -3.06 16.09
CA ASN A 622 10.63 -3.47 14.87
C ASN A 622 9.38 -4.34 15.12
N ILE A 623 8.87 -4.34 16.35
CA ILE A 623 7.63 -5.04 16.68
C ILE A 623 6.46 -4.34 16.00
N ASP A 624 5.83 -5.03 15.05
CA ASP A 624 4.68 -4.52 14.29
C ASP A 624 3.41 -5.38 14.51
N ARG A 625 3.56 -6.56 15.13
CA ARG A 625 2.50 -7.56 15.33
C ARG A 625 2.56 -8.11 16.75
N VAL A 626 1.40 -8.29 17.38
CA VAL A 626 1.31 -8.78 18.76
C VAL A 626 0.30 -9.92 18.87
N TYR A 627 0.73 -11.04 19.45
CA TYR A 627 -0.15 -12.10 19.94
C TYR A 627 -0.47 -11.88 21.42
N ILE A 628 -1.75 -11.68 21.74
CA ILE A 628 -2.25 -11.39 23.09
C ILE A 628 -2.83 -12.64 23.73
N ILE A 629 -2.23 -13.05 24.86
CA ILE A 629 -2.83 -13.93 25.86
C ILE A 629 -3.09 -13.08 27.11
N ALA A 630 -4.37 -12.83 27.38
CA ALA A 630 -4.81 -12.07 28.56
C ALA A 630 -4.48 -12.79 29.88
N PRO A 631 -4.23 -12.06 30.98
CA PRO A 631 -3.96 -12.67 32.28
C PRO A 631 -5.17 -13.46 32.79
N PRO A 632 -5.00 -14.70 33.28
CA PRO A 632 -6.10 -15.49 33.81
C PRO A 632 -6.52 -15.01 35.22
N GLY A 633 -7.76 -15.29 35.62
CA GLY A 633 -8.24 -15.13 37.00
C GLY A 633 -8.51 -13.68 37.46
N VAL A 634 -8.36 -12.69 36.57
CA VAL A 634 -8.67 -11.27 36.83
C VAL A 634 -9.51 -10.70 35.68
N GLN A 635 -10.11 -9.52 35.86
CA GLN A 635 -10.70 -8.77 34.75
C GLN A 635 -9.57 -8.22 33.88
N PRO A 636 -9.37 -8.71 32.64
CA PRO A 636 -8.13 -8.46 31.92
C PRO A 636 -8.12 -7.11 31.19
N PHE A 637 -9.29 -6.57 30.83
CA PHE A 637 -9.37 -5.37 30.00
C PHE A 637 -8.63 -4.14 30.59
N PRO A 638 -8.79 -3.78 31.88
CA PRO A 638 -8.05 -2.67 32.47
C PRO A 638 -6.52 -2.85 32.47
N LEU A 639 -6.04 -4.10 32.48
CA LEU A 639 -4.61 -4.41 32.47
C LEU A 639 -4.02 -4.43 31.05
N VAL A 640 -4.81 -4.90 30.07
CA VAL A 640 -4.36 -5.09 28.69
C VAL A 640 -4.50 -3.81 27.87
N LYS A 641 -5.53 -2.99 28.11
CA LYS A 641 -5.78 -1.76 27.34
C LYS A 641 -4.57 -0.81 27.31
N PRO A 642 -3.91 -0.46 28.43
CA PRO A 642 -2.79 0.49 28.40
C PRO A 642 -1.60 -0.03 27.57
N PHE A 643 -1.39 -1.35 27.54
CA PHE A 643 -0.37 -1.95 26.69
C PHE A 643 -0.74 -1.89 25.21
N ILE A 644 -2.01 -2.12 24.84
CA ILE A 644 -2.48 -1.96 23.45
C ILE A 644 -2.25 -0.52 22.99
N ASP A 645 -2.62 0.46 23.82
CA ASP A 645 -2.45 1.89 23.51
C ASP A 645 -0.97 2.24 23.29
N LEU A 646 -0.10 1.74 24.17
CA LEU A 646 1.34 1.88 24.02
C LEU A 646 1.83 1.21 22.73
N ALA A 647 1.45 -0.02 22.48
CA ALA A 647 1.85 -0.79 21.30
C ALA A 647 1.47 -0.07 20.00
N VAL A 648 0.23 0.45 19.91
CA VAL A 648 -0.22 1.27 18.77
C VAL A 648 0.64 2.52 18.63
N SER A 649 0.95 3.23 19.72
CA SER A 649 1.83 4.40 19.69
C SER A 649 3.27 4.09 19.25
N LYS A 650 3.72 2.83 19.42
CA LYS A 650 5.03 2.35 18.97
C LYS A 650 5.01 1.80 17.54
N GLY A 651 3.88 1.89 16.84
CA GLY A 651 3.75 1.47 15.45
C GLY A 651 3.31 0.02 15.26
N VAL A 652 2.82 -0.66 16.30
CA VAL A 652 2.16 -1.97 16.14
C VAL A 652 0.91 -1.81 15.30
N LYS A 653 0.84 -2.58 14.22
CA LYS A 653 -0.22 -2.50 13.22
C LYS A 653 -1.28 -3.57 13.43
N ARG A 654 -0.90 -4.74 13.96
CA ARG A 654 -1.79 -5.92 13.99
C ARG A 654 -1.77 -6.67 15.32
N PHE A 655 -2.96 -7.07 15.76
CA PHE A 655 -3.17 -7.85 16.97
C PHE A 655 -3.89 -9.17 16.69
N VAL A 656 -3.41 -10.26 17.28
CA VAL A 656 -4.16 -11.51 17.35
C VAL A 656 -4.44 -11.83 18.80
N LEU A 657 -5.71 -11.84 19.19
CA LEU A 657 -6.17 -12.07 20.55
C LEU A 657 -6.63 -13.52 20.73
N LEU A 658 -6.12 -14.21 21.74
CA LEU A 658 -6.64 -15.51 22.16
C LEU A 658 -7.73 -15.34 23.24
N THR A 659 -8.91 -15.92 23.03
CA THR A 659 -10.01 -15.95 23.99
C THR A 659 -10.56 -17.37 24.16
N ALA A 660 -11.88 -17.57 24.17
CA ALA A 660 -12.55 -18.86 24.26
C ALA A 660 -13.84 -18.86 23.42
N SER A 661 -14.29 -20.04 22.98
CA SER A 661 -15.42 -20.25 22.06
C SER A 661 -16.68 -19.47 22.46
N GLN A 662 -17.02 -19.45 23.74
CA GLN A 662 -18.23 -18.79 24.26
C GLN A 662 -18.08 -17.26 24.50
N ILE A 663 -16.93 -16.65 24.18
CA ILE A 663 -16.64 -15.24 24.51
C ILE A 663 -16.74 -14.35 23.27
N GLU A 664 -17.85 -13.62 23.16
CA GLU A 664 -18.11 -12.66 22.07
C GLU A 664 -17.52 -11.27 22.35
N ALA A 665 -17.51 -10.41 21.32
CA ALA A 665 -17.15 -9.00 21.47
C ALA A 665 -18.05 -8.31 22.51
N GLY A 666 -17.43 -7.56 23.43
CA GLY A 666 -18.12 -6.90 24.55
C GLY A 666 -18.47 -7.84 25.71
N GLY A 667 -18.30 -9.15 25.54
CA GLY A 667 -18.50 -10.15 26.57
C GLY A 667 -17.45 -10.10 27.71
N PRO A 668 -17.59 -10.97 28.72
CA PRO A 668 -16.69 -11.00 29.88
C PRO A 668 -15.26 -11.44 29.49
N VAL A 669 -14.31 -11.27 30.42
CA VAL A 669 -12.91 -11.69 30.25
C VAL A 669 -12.29 -11.03 29.00
N GLY A 670 -12.01 -11.79 27.94
CA GLY A 670 -11.39 -11.28 26.71
C GLY A 670 -12.34 -10.50 25.80
N GLY A 671 -13.65 -10.56 26.00
CA GLY A 671 -14.65 -9.94 25.12
C GLY A 671 -14.55 -8.41 25.07
N GLN A 672 -14.22 -7.76 26.19
CA GLN A 672 -13.98 -6.31 26.23
C GLN A 672 -12.72 -5.91 25.44
N ILE A 673 -11.66 -6.73 25.47
CA ILE A 673 -10.46 -6.50 24.66
C ILE A 673 -10.80 -6.66 23.17
N HIS A 674 -11.59 -7.68 22.82
CA HIS A 674 -12.09 -7.86 21.45
C HIS A 674 -12.86 -6.63 20.97
N LYS A 675 -13.84 -6.15 21.74
CA LYS A 675 -14.58 -4.93 21.39
C LYS A 675 -13.65 -3.72 21.25
N TYR A 676 -12.66 -3.59 22.11
CA TYR A 676 -11.73 -2.46 22.04
C TYR A 676 -10.90 -2.45 20.76
N LEU A 677 -10.40 -3.61 20.31
CA LEU A 677 -9.67 -3.71 19.04
C LEU A 677 -10.53 -3.28 17.85
N ILE A 678 -11.84 -3.58 17.88
CA ILE A 678 -12.81 -3.08 16.88
C ILE A 678 -12.94 -1.56 16.97
N ASP A 679 -13.18 -1.03 18.18
CA ASP A 679 -13.49 0.37 18.40
C ASP A 679 -12.34 1.32 17.98
N ILE A 680 -11.08 0.88 18.09
CA ILE A 680 -9.91 1.66 17.66
C ILE A 680 -9.54 1.50 16.18
N GLY A 681 -10.23 0.61 15.45
CA GLY A 681 -10.02 0.40 14.01
C GLY A 681 -8.64 -0.16 13.63
N ILE A 682 -7.99 -0.92 14.53
CA ILE A 682 -6.68 -1.53 14.28
C ILE A 682 -6.85 -2.88 13.56
N ASP A 683 -5.85 -3.34 12.80
CA ASP A 683 -5.91 -4.69 12.21
C ASP A 683 -5.97 -5.73 13.34
N TYR A 684 -7.00 -6.57 13.33
CA TYR A 684 -7.20 -7.56 14.38
C TYR A 684 -7.65 -8.93 13.87
N THR A 685 -7.37 -9.96 14.65
CA THR A 685 -8.07 -11.25 14.60
C THR A 685 -8.30 -11.74 16.02
N VAL A 686 -9.49 -12.27 16.31
CA VAL A 686 -9.74 -12.92 17.59
C VAL A 686 -9.94 -14.42 17.39
N LEU A 687 -9.13 -15.23 18.06
CA LEU A 687 -9.27 -16.67 18.07
C LEU A 687 -10.06 -17.10 19.30
N ARG A 688 -11.18 -17.79 19.07
CA ARG A 688 -12.12 -18.27 20.08
C ARG A 688 -12.09 -19.81 20.10
N PRO A 689 -11.04 -20.42 20.69
CA PRO A 689 -10.90 -21.87 20.72
C PRO A 689 -11.91 -22.54 21.63
N THR A 690 -12.30 -23.76 21.28
CA THR A 690 -13.01 -24.71 22.16
C THR A 690 -12.04 -25.33 23.16
N TRP A 691 -12.44 -26.39 23.86
CA TRP A 691 -11.67 -26.96 24.97
C TRP A 691 -10.39 -27.66 24.51
N PHE A 692 -9.30 -27.40 25.23
CA PHE A 692 -7.96 -27.83 24.82
C PHE A 692 -7.74 -29.31 25.12
N MET A 693 -7.13 -30.04 24.19
CA MET A 693 -6.67 -31.42 24.42
C MET A 693 -5.66 -31.50 25.58
N GLU A 694 -4.86 -30.45 25.77
CA GLU A 694 -3.86 -30.37 26.84
C GLU A 694 -4.48 -30.40 28.25
N ASN A 695 -5.79 -30.17 28.40
CA ASN A 695 -6.46 -30.28 29.69
C ASN A 695 -6.42 -31.71 30.26
N PHE A 696 -6.31 -32.74 29.42
CA PHE A 696 -6.13 -34.12 29.87
C PHE A 696 -4.77 -34.34 30.56
N ALA A 697 -3.73 -33.63 30.11
CA ALA A 697 -2.39 -33.67 30.69
C ALA A 697 -2.20 -32.70 31.88
N THR A 698 -3.16 -31.79 32.12
CA THR A 698 -3.09 -30.85 33.25
C THR A 698 -4.23 -31.08 34.23
N ARG A 699 -5.44 -30.62 33.90
CA ARG A 699 -6.60 -30.59 34.80
C ARG A 699 -7.05 -32.01 35.19
N PHE A 700 -6.96 -32.96 34.28
CA PHE A 700 -7.38 -34.34 34.53
C PHE A 700 -6.23 -35.30 34.89
N TYR A 701 -4.98 -34.82 34.86
CA TYR A 701 -3.79 -35.66 35.00
C TYR A 701 -3.83 -36.58 36.23
N GLN A 702 -4.01 -36.02 37.43
CA GLN A 702 -4.02 -36.81 38.66
C GLN A 702 -5.18 -37.81 38.70
N GLY A 703 -6.37 -37.41 38.27
CA GLY A 703 -7.53 -38.30 38.22
C GLY A 703 -7.30 -39.50 37.30
N ILE A 704 -6.75 -39.24 36.10
CA ILE A 704 -6.46 -40.28 35.11
C ILE A 704 -5.33 -41.19 35.60
N LYS A 705 -4.23 -40.62 36.11
CA LYS A 705 -3.04 -41.38 36.49
C LYS A 705 -3.25 -42.21 37.75
N GLU A 706 -3.89 -41.65 38.77
CA GLU A 706 -3.96 -42.25 40.10
C GLU A 706 -5.29 -42.94 40.38
N LYS A 707 -6.39 -42.47 39.79
CA LYS A 707 -7.76 -42.87 40.16
C LYS A 707 -8.58 -43.45 39.01
N ASP A 708 -7.99 -43.53 37.83
CA ASP A 708 -8.58 -44.15 36.64
C ASP A 708 -9.92 -43.49 36.25
N HIS A 709 -10.05 -42.19 36.53
CA HIS A 709 -11.24 -41.43 36.15
C HIS A 709 -10.96 -39.96 35.86
N LEU A 710 -11.81 -39.34 35.06
CA LEU A 710 -11.93 -37.89 34.90
C LEU A 710 -13.32 -37.45 35.36
N ALA A 711 -13.49 -36.20 35.77
CA ALA A 711 -14.76 -35.70 36.30
C ALA A 711 -15.08 -34.30 35.77
N THR A 712 -16.29 -34.13 35.24
CA THR A 712 -16.78 -32.87 34.63
C THR A 712 -18.26 -32.64 34.89
N ALA A 713 -18.70 -31.38 34.81
CA ALA A 713 -20.10 -30.99 34.87
C ALA A 713 -20.72 -30.80 33.48
N THR A 714 -20.33 -31.64 32.51
CA THR A 714 -20.77 -31.53 31.10
C THR A 714 -21.85 -32.53 30.69
N ASP A 715 -22.22 -33.45 31.59
CA ASP A 715 -23.17 -34.55 31.33
C ASP A 715 -22.88 -35.29 29.99
N ASP A 716 -23.86 -35.41 29.08
CA ASP A 716 -23.72 -35.96 27.73
C ASP A 716 -23.35 -34.90 26.66
N GLY A 717 -22.94 -33.71 27.11
CA GLY A 717 -22.50 -32.62 26.26
C GLY A 717 -21.31 -33.01 25.39
N ARG A 718 -21.33 -32.55 24.14
CA ARG A 718 -20.26 -32.84 23.16
C ARG A 718 -19.34 -31.65 22.96
N VAL A 719 -18.05 -31.94 22.86
CA VAL A 719 -16.97 -30.97 22.79
C VAL A 719 -16.06 -31.30 21.60
N PRO A 720 -15.76 -30.32 20.73
CA PRO A 720 -14.76 -30.50 19.70
C PRO A 720 -13.39 -30.12 20.23
N PHE A 721 -12.71 -31.07 20.88
CA PHE A 721 -11.44 -30.82 21.56
C PHE A 721 -10.35 -30.33 20.59
N ILE A 722 -9.79 -29.16 20.83
CA ILE A 722 -8.81 -28.52 19.95
C ILE A 722 -7.39 -28.66 20.51
N ALA A 723 -6.40 -28.93 19.66
CA ALA A 723 -4.99 -28.97 20.06
C ALA A 723 -4.39 -27.55 20.15
N ALA A 724 -3.54 -27.29 21.14
CA ALA A 724 -2.85 -25.99 21.25
C ALA A 724 -1.97 -25.67 20.03
N GLN A 725 -1.42 -26.70 19.37
CA GLN A 725 -0.66 -26.55 18.12
C GLN A 725 -1.52 -26.00 16.99
N ASP A 726 -2.77 -26.46 16.85
CA ASP A 726 -3.69 -26.01 15.79
C ASP A 726 -4.11 -24.55 16.04
N ILE A 727 -4.31 -24.16 17.30
CA ILE A 727 -4.56 -22.76 17.67
C ILE A 727 -3.36 -21.88 17.31
N SER A 728 -2.14 -22.39 17.56
CA SER A 728 -0.90 -21.67 17.25
C SER A 728 -0.70 -21.51 15.75
N GLN A 729 -1.09 -22.50 14.94
CA GLN A 729 -1.09 -22.38 13.49
C GLN A 729 -2.10 -21.33 13.02
N ALA A 730 -3.33 -21.36 13.54
CA ALA A 730 -4.34 -20.34 13.21
C ALA A 730 -3.87 -18.92 13.60
N ALA A 731 -3.17 -18.78 14.72
CA ALA A 731 -2.57 -17.51 15.15
C ALA A 731 -1.48 -17.05 14.18
N PHE A 732 -0.59 -17.95 13.75
CA PHE A 732 0.45 -17.63 12.78
C PHE A 732 -0.14 -17.19 11.44
N ASP A 733 -1.14 -17.91 10.93
CA ASP A 733 -1.79 -17.60 9.66
C ASP A 733 -2.47 -16.21 9.73
N ALA A 734 -3.16 -15.90 10.83
CA ALA A 734 -3.77 -14.59 11.06
C ALA A 734 -2.72 -13.47 11.20
N LEU A 735 -1.64 -13.73 11.95
CA LEU A 735 -0.54 -12.79 12.14
C LEU A 735 0.16 -12.48 10.83
N THR A 736 0.27 -13.43 9.90
CA THR A 736 1.10 -13.29 8.67
C THR A 736 0.30 -13.10 7.38
N ALA A 737 -1.04 -13.13 7.45
CA ALA A 737 -1.90 -12.88 6.30
C ALA A 737 -1.56 -11.56 5.58
N GLU A 738 -1.61 -11.56 4.23
CA GLU A 738 -1.34 -10.37 3.41
C GLU A 738 -2.26 -9.20 3.81
N LYS A 739 -3.54 -9.51 4.07
CA LYS A 739 -4.54 -8.58 4.64
C LYS A 739 -5.08 -9.15 5.94
N SER A 740 -5.29 -8.28 6.93
CA SER A 740 -5.88 -8.70 8.19
C SER A 740 -7.31 -9.21 7.95
N PRO A 741 -7.69 -10.36 8.53
CA PRO A 741 -9.06 -10.85 8.47
C PRO A 741 -10.08 -9.87 9.07
N ASN A 742 -9.69 -9.09 10.08
CA ASN A 742 -10.56 -8.13 10.80
C ASN A 742 -11.88 -8.77 11.24
N THR A 743 -11.77 -9.97 11.84
CA THR A 743 -12.89 -10.80 12.31
C THR A 743 -12.44 -11.65 13.48
N ASP A 744 -13.39 -12.27 14.18
CA ASP A 744 -13.14 -13.42 15.03
C ASP A 744 -13.38 -14.75 14.29
N TYR A 745 -12.68 -15.81 14.75
CA TYR A 745 -12.84 -17.18 14.30
C TYR A 745 -13.08 -18.11 15.49
N ILE A 746 -14.05 -19.00 15.35
CA ILE A 746 -14.21 -20.13 16.27
C ILE A 746 -13.18 -21.20 15.88
N VAL A 747 -12.34 -21.65 16.80
CA VAL A 747 -11.30 -22.66 16.51
C VAL A 747 -11.69 -23.98 17.17
N VAL A 748 -12.04 -24.98 16.37
CA VAL A 748 -12.63 -26.25 16.83
C VAL A 748 -11.76 -27.45 16.51
N GLY A 749 -11.79 -28.48 17.36
CA GLY A 749 -11.23 -29.79 17.02
C GLY A 749 -11.94 -30.45 15.83
N PRO A 750 -11.32 -31.48 15.21
CA PRO A 750 -11.90 -32.15 14.04
C PRO A 750 -13.11 -33.04 14.37
N GLU A 751 -13.30 -33.43 15.63
CA GLU A 751 -14.29 -34.43 16.05
C GLU A 751 -15.14 -33.91 17.21
N LEU A 752 -16.45 -34.17 17.17
CA LEU A 752 -17.39 -33.77 18.22
C LEU A 752 -17.67 -34.95 19.18
N LEU A 753 -17.04 -34.92 20.36
CA LEU A 753 -16.98 -36.07 21.29
C LEU A 753 -17.56 -35.73 22.67
N THR A 754 -18.18 -36.71 23.34
CA THR A 754 -18.47 -36.58 24.77
C THR A 754 -17.23 -36.87 25.62
N TYR A 755 -17.26 -36.53 26.91
CA TYR A 755 -16.21 -36.97 27.84
C TYR A 755 -16.23 -38.49 28.09
N ASP A 756 -17.37 -39.17 27.88
CA ASP A 756 -17.45 -40.64 27.87
C ASP A 756 -16.68 -41.22 26.67
N ASP A 757 -16.82 -40.61 25.49
CA ASP A 757 -16.05 -41.01 24.30
C ASP A 757 -14.55 -40.76 24.49
N ALA A 758 -14.17 -39.62 25.09
CA ALA A 758 -12.79 -39.33 25.45
C ALA A 758 -12.22 -40.36 26.43
N ALA A 759 -12.99 -40.75 27.46
CA ALA A 759 -12.58 -41.78 28.41
C ALA A 759 -12.42 -43.16 27.76
N LYS A 760 -13.31 -43.54 26.83
CA LYS A 760 -13.19 -44.77 26.02
C LYS A 760 -11.93 -44.76 25.14
N LEU A 761 -11.67 -43.65 24.44
CA LEU A 761 -10.47 -43.49 23.61
C LEU A 761 -9.20 -43.62 24.45
N LEU A 762 -9.15 -42.95 25.60
CA LEU A 762 -8.01 -43.01 26.49
C LEU A 762 -7.83 -44.42 27.09
N SER A 763 -8.93 -45.12 27.41
CA SER A 763 -8.89 -46.51 27.88
C SER A 763 -8.24 -47.44 26.86
N ALA A 764 -8.63 -47.29 25.59
CA ALA A 764 -8.05 -48.06 24.49
C ALA A 764 -6.55 -47.78 24.31
N VAL A 765 -6.12 -46.52 24.46
CA VAL A 765 -4.70 -46.13 24.34
C VAL A 765 -3.86 -46.63 25.52
N LEU A 766 -4.40 -46.60 26.73
CA LEU A 766 -3.67 -46.99 27.95
C LEU A 766 -3.76 -48.49 28.27
N GLY A 767 -4.67 -49.23 27.63
CA GLY A 767 -4.91 -50.64 27.92
C GLY A 767 -5.52 -50.91 29.30
N ARG A 768 -6.19 -49.91 29.89
CA ARG A 768 -6.86 -49.99 31.20
C ARG A 768 -8.11 -49.11 31.20
N GLU A 769 -9.10 -49.47 32.00
CA GLU A 769 -10.35 -48.72 32.06
C GLU A 769 -10.14 -47.33 32.66
N ILE A 770 -10.61 -46.31 31.95
CA ILE A 770 -10.74 -44.92 32.41
C ILE A 770 -12.22 -44.57 32.35
N THR A 771 -12.77 -44.06 33.45
CA THR A 771 -14.19 -43.70 33.55
C THR A 771 -14.40 -42.19 33.57
N HIS A 772 -15.53 -41.72 33.02
CA HIS A 772 -15.97 -40.33 33.19
C HIS A 772 -17.04 -40.26 34.28
N LYS A 773 -16.78 -39.41 35.29
CA LYS A 773 -17.73 -39.10 36.37
C LYS A 773 -18.43 -37.79 36.06
N LYS A 774 -19.73 -37.87 35.81
CA LYS A 774 -20.62 -36.72 35.68
C LYS A 774 -20.92 -36.16 37.07
N ILE A 775 -20.53 -34.91 37.31
CA ILE A 775 -20.66 -34.25 38.60
C ILE A 775 -21.49 -32.97 38.48
N PRO A 776 -22.18 -32.51 39.54
CA PRO A 776 -22.88 -31.23 39.52
C PRO A 776 -21.90 -30.05 39.36
N PRO A 777 -22.32 -28.91 38.78
CA PRO A 777 -21.46 -27.71 38.63
C PRO A 777 -20.82 -27.23 39.95
N ALA A 778 -21.51 -27.36 41.08
CA ALA A 778 -20.96 -27.00 42.40
C ALA A 778 -19.73 -27.86 42.78
N GLU A 779 -19.72 -29.14 42.41
CA GLU A 779 -18.57 -30.01 42.64
C GLU A 779 -17.41 -29.69 41.68
N ALA A 780 -17.72 -29.37 40.42
CA ALA A 780 -16.72 -28.90 39.45
C ALA A 780 -16.04 -27.60 39.95
N GLN A 781 -16.81 -26.64 40.47
CA GLN A 781 -16.29 -25.43 41.11
C GLN A 781 -15.37 -25.77 42.28
N ALA A 782 -15.78 -26.68 43.17
CA ALA A 782 -14.94 -27.11 44.30
C ALA A 782 -13.62 -27.73 43.84
N ILE A 783 -13.60 -28.44 42.70
CA ILE A 783 -12.36 -28.94 42.11
C ILE A 783 -11.50 -27.77 41.61
N TYR A 784 -12.06 -26.79 40.90
CA TYR A 784 -11.31 -25.62 40.43
C TYR A 784 -10.70 -24.79 41.57
N LEU A 785 -11.42 -24.63 42.69
CA LEU A 785 -10.89 -24.00 43.90
C LEU A 785 -9.68 -24.74 44.46
N LYS A 786 -9.68 -26.08 44.47
CA LYS A 786 -8.53 -26.91 44.89
C LYS A 786 -7.31 -26.74 43.97
N PHE A 787 -7.53 -26.38 42.71
CA PHE A 787 -6.46 -26.02 41.77
C PHE A 787 -5.95 -24.57 41.95
N GLY A 788 -6.43 -23.85 42.96
CA GLY A 788 -5.99 -22.50 43.31
C GLY A 788 -6.60 -21.39 42.45
N LEU A 789 -7.70 -21.68 41.72
CA LEU A 789 -8.40 -20.66 40.96
C LEU A 789 -9.22 -19.75 41.89
N PRO A 790 -9.27 -18.42 41.61
CA PRO A 790 -10.15 -17.51 42.36
C PRO A 790 -11.62 -17.93 42.27
N GLU A 791 -12.39 -17.70 43.34
CA GLU A 791 -13.77 -18.19 43.49
C GLU A 791 -14.68 -17.81 42.32
N GLU A 792 -14.67 -16.53 41.93
CA GLU A 792 -15.48 -16.03 40.81
C GLU A 792 -15.09 -16.70 39.48
N PHE A 793 -13.80 -16.94 39.28
CA PHE A 793 -13.29 -17.58 38.06
C PHE A 793 -13.62 -19.08 38.04
N ALA A 794 -13.51 -19.76 39.19
CA ALA A 794 -13.91 -21.15 39.36
C ALA A 794 -15.42 -21.35 39.11
N ALA A 795 -16.26 -20.45 39.65
CA ALA A 795 -17.71 -20.47 39.43
C ALA A 795 -18.06 -20.31 37.95
N ARG A 796 -17.40 -19.38 37.26
CA ARG A 796 -17.60 -19.15 35.82
C ARG A 796 -17.19 -20.35 34.98
N LEU A 797 -16.05 -20.99 35.25
CA LEU A 797 -15.63 -22.19 34.54
C LEU A 797 -16.59 -23.36 34.76
N ALA A 798 -17.07 -23.56 35.98
CA ALA A 798 -18.08 -24.58 36.27
C ALA A 798 -19.42 -24.29 35.55
N ALA A 799 -19.83 -23.03 35.46
CA ALA A 799 -21.00 -22.63 34.67
C ALA A 799 -20.79 -22.85 33.16
N MET A 800 -19.57 -22.63 32.65
CA MET A 800 -19.24 -22.94 31.25
C MET A 800 -19.30 -24.44 30.98
N GLU A 801 -18.84 -25.30 31.91
CA GLU A 801 -19.02 -26.75 31.80
C GLU A 801 -20.51 -27.13 31.76
N GLY A 802 -21.32 -26.55 32.65
CA GLY A 802 -22.77 -26.78 32.65
C GLY A 802 -23.44 -26.45 31.31
N LYS A 803 -23.04 -25.37 30.65
CA LYS A 803 -23.55 -25.01 29.31
C LYS A 803 -23.15 -26.02 28.21
N VAL A 804 -22.06 -26.76 28.40
CA VAL A 804 -21.68 -27.83 27.46
C VAL A 804 -22.74 -28.92 27.45
N ALA A 805 -23.33 -29.24 28.62
CA ALA A 805 -24.44 -30.19 28.74
C ALA A 805 -25.65 -29.76 27.88
N ASP A 806 -25.90 -28.46 27.79
CA ASP A 806 -26.96 -27.86 26.96
C ASP A 806 -26.56 -27.74 25.46
N GLY A 807 -25.40 -28.26 25.06
CA GLY A 807 -24.94 -28.30 23.67
C GLY A 807 -24.21 -27.05 23.17
N SER A 808 -23.74 -26.18 24.07
CA SER A 808 -23.07 -24.93 23.66
C SER A 808 -21.87 -25.13 22.72
N GLU A 809 -21.01 -26.12 22.99
CA GLU A 809 -19.83 -26.40 22.16
C GLU A 809 -20.19 -27.15 20.86
N ALA A 810 -21.28 -27.93 20.87
CA ALA A 810 -21.79 -28.54 19.65
C ALA A 810 -22.27 -27.47 18.65
N GLN A 811 -22.91 -26.40 19.13
CA GLN A 811 -23.27 -25.26 18.28
C GLN A 811 -22.02 -24.60 17.66
N MET A 812 -20.95 -24.44 18.45
CA MET A 812 -19.67 -23.88 17.96
C MET A 812 -19.04 -24.74 16.86
N PHE A 813 -19.19 -26.07 16.93
CA PHE A 813 -18.73 -26.98 15.88
C PHE A 813 -19.45 -26.77 14.53
N PHE A 814 -20.71 -26.34 14.57
CA PHE A 814 -21.50 -26.04 13.36
C PHE A 814 -21.52 -24.56 12.97
N ALA A 815 -20.87 -23.69 13.75
CA ALA A 815 -20.83 -22.27 13.48
C ALA A 815 -20.16 -21.94 12.13
N ASP A 816 -20.64 -20.87 11.51
CA ASP A 816 -19.99 -20.24 10.37
C ASP A 816 -18.65 -19.62 10.80
N ARG A 817 -17.72 -19.44 9.85
CA ARG A 817 -16.38 -18.89 10.11
C ARG A 817 -15.62 -19.65 11.23
N LYS A 818 -15.67 -20.98 11.18
CA LYS A 818 -14.82 -21.84 12.02
C LYS A 818 -13.51 -22.21 11.32
N ILE A 819 -12.47 -22.40 12.12
CA ILE A 819 -11.22 -23.05 11.74
C ILE A 819 -11.22 -24.44 12.38
N VAL A 820 -11.05 -25.47 11.56
CA VAL A 820 -11.04 -26.86 12.02
C VAL A 820 -9.59 -27.32 12.18
N GLY A 821 -9.21 -27.67 13.42
CA GLY A 821 -7.92 -28.25 13.74
C GLY A 821 -7.72 -29.61 13.09
N LYS A 822 -6.47 -30.01 12.89
CA LYS A 822 -6.14 -31.24 12.15
C LYS A 822 -5.94 -32.45 13.06
N ARG A 823 -5.56 -32.20 14.31
CA ARG A 823 -5.21 -33.28 15.24
C ARG A 823 -6.46 -33.86 15.90
N SER A 824 -6.62 -35.17 15.86
CA SER A 824 -7.66 -35.91 16.58
C SER A 824 -7.30 -36.11 18.06
N LEU A 825 -8.31 -36.32 18.91
CA LEU A 825 -8.06 -36.54 20.34
C LEU A 825 -7.30 -37.85 20.58
N LYS A 826 -7.56 -38.87 19.75
CA LYS A 826 -6.84 -40.15 19.80
C LYS A 826 -5.34 -39.98 19.52
N GLU A 827 -4.97 -39.25 18.46
CA GLU A 827 -3.56 -38.97 18.15
C GLU A 827 -2.87 -38.15 19.26
N TYR A 828 -3.62 -37.29 19.95
CA TYR A 828 -3.09 -36.61 21.12
C TYR A 828 -2.80 -37.60 22.26
N PHE A 829 -3.72 -38.49 22.59
CA PHE A 829 -3.51 -39.50 23.63
C PHE A 829 -2.37 -40.45 23.28
N GLU A 830 -2.31 -40.98 22.06
CA GLU A 830 -1.25 -41.91 21.64
C GLU A 830 0.14 -41.28 21.76
N ALA A 831 0.29 -40.01 21.37
CA ALA A 831 1.55 -39.30 21.45
C ALA A 831 1.98 -38.92 22.88
N ASN A 832 1.05 -38.91 23.84
CA ASN A 832 1.29 -38.46 25.21
C ASN A 832 1.02 -39.55 26.27
N LYS A 833 0.79 -40.80 25.85
CA LYS A 833 0.33 -41.88 26.73
C LYS A 833 1.22 -42.10 27.96
N ASP A 834 2.52 -41.86 27.82
CA ASP A 834 3.53 -42.05 28.87
C ASP A 834 3.28 -41.16 30.09
N LEU A 835 2.53 -40.06 29.94
CA LEU A 835 2.11 -39.22 31.08
C LEU A 835 1.28 -40.01 32.10
N TRP A 836 0.43 -40.93 31.62
CA TRP A 836 -0.59 -41.62 32.42
C TRP A 836 -0.33 -43.12 32.61
N LEU A 837 0.80 -43.63 32.11
CA LEU A 837 1.28 -44.97 32.46
C LEU A 837 1.61 -45.02 33.97
N LYS A 838 1.36 -46.17 34.57
CA LYS A 838 1.62 -46.46 35.99
C LYS A 838 2.97 -47.13 36.16
#